data_AF-A0A3A5B3Y6-F1
#
_entry.id   AF-A0A3A5B3Y6-F1
#
_cell.length_a   1.000
_cell.length_b   1.000
_cell.length_c   1.000
_cell.angle_alpha   90.00
_cell.angle_beta   90.00
_cell.angle_gamma   90.00
#
_symmetry.space_group_name_H-M   'P 1'
#
loop_
_entity.id
_entity.type
_entity.pdbx_description
1 polymer ?
#
loop_
_entity_poly.entity_id
_entity_poly.type
_entity_poly.pdbx_seq_one_letter_code
_entity_poly.pdbx_strand_id
1 'polypeptide(L)'
;MFKGLFHRIVGIFRRRPYQIHLERHGNHLRLEANKGKKAIPVAHLAEHYEQLGSLKSLQSFKDMPIVSISMLSEIKHVLSNLDNKRFEVLISEGADNLQAVSMPEGFEVRYVWVDDLNYVKQMVADGVAYLGDGWFLLQDAYWQVEGTSDEDDKWLRMEAITGEDILTLVTRKVTEWNAHGLPYICAIKYSDEPLFRITIKEVTEDAVELYVSFRVDPASAKEIPSFGNHIVVADTIMPGFAPAKLFSGMFTKTGTYRLRGEHVPHFLMNVLPKVLKWTDGKKEDLRSKHKVIEDECELILSLVREEHNGFGVVSALPELVCGSFRRQAEEISRETSNHKRFMRIEPGWVPIEKLRQIGIGPLGVADDGRSLGPISLTPAEVLNRGSDRLKGPWSRIEAPEFRFPQGKDTQDTARLHLEFLRAWGLPGGIVGERDSHVGAFREMFSTLLSKSPQVKVLVIGAKKTLDSLGEDWSKIIAARFEGNRKDPEFKASIEGVVLVTPKALEAIPAINSVKWTVLCLLEADSLVRSGTSKLFKSLIECRKALTIGLFSGIDFLNRVSTREALSQVFGISWRDNDLLWKYGLRDPAKHTPSAPLAYQLPPRQQTGAGASGPAEVIIGTSTGSRSIPIPPRPVYVEPAAVATEEKSSIELKDLGIRFEITYSIGHSGSADKFIQDAKKTVNRRGAAVAHVPFMSYWPTYDSMTSSQLQWYFYWRSMVREGKYPDSDLSYIFVFIYELINNVGVKDTRDGYEQLRRVWLNYRDRQPKLDNYLIDWIFDYALINKYPADPMEFLQEALKVNALPRYNYIDLVLPGYITGSLVELPLVLIDSISNYRILRSKFFNEGYQSVVEEFVPRSLDEVNRHMTEKFGAGIFGLFKPKSYMPVERYPYQSALYSGRLGTIKMNNIVSYSQHAPLRDFIASTVKHIENRLREANNFKGRLRGYSIEPEIQTIIDNLIPSAPPKTVPVCPPPKREIVIDFSRVQNLIKQSDQVLQMLQTGEEKGSEKPAEHLILDLPITSQHDSVEKIARPEGTPDHLLTDLDSVHEVLTRLDNDEKGLIKALMRHGWEVKTSVLSEALPGTLIEFMVDRVNSLSLEILGDLLIVAENQIKVVAEDFRDELEHLLLANAGAPVLSSQEAKQDQGTSDDLPEEWAQFRSALKKHQHQALRAILTMEDPSEELARLADESAIMPEFLIDSINELALDTVGDIIIEPGSTPPAIEEEDLEFVRKLVQA
;
A
#
# COMPACT_ATOMS: atom_id res chain seq x y z
N MET A 1 41.51 -70.04 43.33
CA MET A 1 41.49 -68.80 44.14
C MET A 1 40.09 -68.39 44.63
N PHE A 2 39.12 -69.33 44.67
CA PHE A 2 37.88 -69.27 45.45
C PHE A 2 38.05 -70.15 46.71
N LYS A 3 37.25 -69.94 47.77
CA LYS A 3 37.13 -70.68 49.06
C LYS A 3 37.97 -70.23 50.27
N GLY A 4 39.04 -69.46 50.12
CA GLY A 4 39.95 -69.13 51.25
C GLY A 4 39.51 -67.99 52.18
N LEU A 5 38.88 -66.92 51.66
CA LEU A 5 38.54 -65.75 52.49
C LEU A 5 37.18 -65.85 53.19
N PHE A 6 36.25 -66.66 52.67
CA PHE A 6 34.90 -66.80 53.22
C PHE A 6 34.87 -67.52 54.59
N HIS A 7 35.93 -68.28 54.93
CA HIS A 7 36.01 -69.05 56.18
C HIS A 7 36.60 -68.27 57.38
N ARG A 8 37.09 -67.03 57.20
CA ARG A 8 37.65 -66.23 58.32
C ARG A 8 36.77 -65.10 58.86
N ILE A 9 35.68 -64.72 58.19
CA ILE A 9 34.78 -63.64 58.67
C ILE A 9 33.42 -64.17 59.18
N VAL A 10 32.97 -65.34 58.72
CA VAL A 10 31.68 -65.94 59.12
C VAL A 10 31.69 -66.52 60.56
N GLY A 11 32.87 -66.67 61.17
CA GLY A 11 33.03 -67.19 62.54
C GLY A 11 32.69 -66.24 63.69
N ILE A 12 32.43 -64.95 63.45
CA ILE A 12 32.32 -63.93 64.53
C ILE A 12 30.88 -63.42 64.79
N PHE A 13 29.90 -63.66 63.91
CA PHE A 13 28.53 -63.09 64.05
C PHE A 13 27.44 -64.03 64.59
N ARG A 14 27.76 -65.26 65.01
CA ARG A 14 26.76 -66.27 65.42
C ARG A 14 26.21 -66.14 66.87
N ARG A 15 26.38 -65.01 67.57
CA ARG A 15 25.94 -64.85 68.98
C ARG A 15 25.25 -63.52 69.36
N ARG A 16 24.73 -62.73 68.42
CA ARG A 16 24.00 -61.48 68.76
C ARG A 16 22.47 -61.65 68.68
N PRO A 17 21.69 -61.22 69.70
CA PRO A 17 20.22 -61.26 69.68
C PRO A 17 19.65 -60.28 68.65
N TYR A 18 18.38 -60.47 68.28
CA TYR A 18 17.64 -59.58 67.39
C TYR A 18 17.01 -58.44 68.20
N GLN A 19 17.22 -57.18 67.81
CA GLN A 19 16.62 -56.01 68.44
C GLN A 19 15.33 -55.63 67.71
N ILE A 20 14.17 -55.60 68.39
CA ILE A 20 12.90 -55.14 67.82
C ILE A 20 12.54 -53.79 68.45
N HIS A 21 12.37 -52.76 67.64
CA HIS A 21 12.10 -51.38 68.06
C HIS A 21 10.71 -50.93 67.59
N LEU A 22 9.81 -50.57 68.51
CA LEU A 22 8.54 -49.90 68.21
C LEU A 22 8.66 -48.41 68.56
N GLU A 23 8.56 -47.55 67.56
CA GLU A 23 8.75 -46.10 67.69
C GLU A 23 7.57 -45.33 67.09
N ARG A 24 7.16 -44.25 67.76
CA ARG A 24 6.18 -43.29 67.23
C ARG A 24 6.91 -42.19 66.44
N HIS A 25 6.52 -42.00 65.18
CA HIS A 25 7.02 -40.95 64.31
C HIS A 25 5.85 -40.09 63.82
N GLY A 26 5.59 -38.98 64.52
CA GLY A 26 4.41 -38.13 64.29
C GLY A 26 3.10 -38.86 64.65
N ASN A 27 2.19 -38.96 63.69
CA ASN A 27 0.90 -39.66 63.83
C ASN A 27 0.95 -41.14 63.39
N HIS A 28 2.14 -41.65 63.08
CA HIS A 28 2.34 -43.03 62.63
C HIS A 28 3.21 -43.81 63.62
N LEU A 29 3.00 -45.13 63.68
CA LEU A 29 3.76 -46.06 64.50
C LEU A 29 4.61 -46.95 63.61
N ARG A 30 5.88 -47.11 63.95
CA ARG A 30 6.86 -47.85 63.15
C ARG A 30 7.44 -48.99 63.96
N LEU A 31 7.42 -50.20 63.40
CA LEU A 31 7.97 -51.40 64.03
C LEU A 31 9.15 -51.95 63.20
N GLU A 32 10.35 -51.89 63.75
CA GLU A 32 11.58 -52.34 63.08
C GLU A 32 12.22 -53.51 63.82
N ALA A 33 12.91 -54.40 63.10
CA ALA A 33 13.74 -55.42 63.70
C ALA A 33 15.15 -55.43 63.09
N ASN A 34 16.18 -55.53 63.91
CA ASN A 34 17.59 -55.44 63.53
C ASN A 34 18.39 -56.62 64.10
N LYS A 35 19.35 -57.17 63.35
CA LYS A 35 20.36 -58.11 63.90
C LYS A 35 21.74 -57.51 63.75
N GLY A 36 22.27 -56.96 64.83
CA GLY A 36 23.45 -56.09 64.76
C GLY A 36 23.12 -54.81 63.97
N LYS A 37 23.89 -54.48 62.94
CA LYS A 37 23.67 -53.28 62.11
C LYS A 37 22.73 -53.50 60.91
N LYS A 38 22.13 -54.69 60.76
CA LYS A 38 21.33 -55.05 59.58
C LYS A 38 19.84 -55.13 59.95
N ALA A 39 19.02 -54.31 59.28
CA ALA A 39 17.56 -54.35 59.38
C ALA A 39 16.98 -55.59 58.70
N ILE A 40 15.96 -56.16 59.33
CA ILE A 40 15.29 -57.39 58.93
C ILE A 40 13.78 -57.13 59.00
N PRO A 41 13.02 -57.41 57.93
CA PRO A 41 11.56 -57.28 57.96
C PRO A 41 10.94 -58.14 59.07
N VAL A 42 10.06 -57.53 59.87
CA VAL A 42 9.41 -58.17 61.03
C VAL A 42 8.55 -59.37 60.61
N ALA A 43 7.90 -59.30 59.43
CA ALA A 43 7.15 -60.42 58.87
C ALA A 43 8.03 -61.67 58.64
N HIS A 44 9.26 -61.50 58.13
CA HIS A 44 10.20 -62.62 57.95
C HIS A 44 10.63 -63.24 59.29
N LEU A 45 10.74 -62.44 60.35
CA LEU A 45 10.98 -62.96 61.70
C LEU A 45 9.77 -63.74 62.21
N ALA A 46 8.56 -63.23 61.98
CA ALA A 46 7.32 -63.89 62.37
C ALA A 46 7.09 -65.26 61.69
N GLU A 47 7.60 -65.47 60.47
CA GLU A 47 7.58 -66.78 59.80
C GLU A 47 8.44 -67.83 60.48
N HIS A 48 9.58 -67.43 61.03
CA HIS A 48 10.58 -68.35 61.59
C HIS A 48 10.43 -68.56 63.10
N TYR A 49 9.63 -67.74 63.79
CA TYR A 49 9.40 -67.79 65.23
C TYR A 49 7.90 -67.69 65.53
N GLU A 50 7.29 -68.79 65.99
CA GLU A 50 5.84 -68.85 66.28
C GLU A 50 5.36 -67.80 67.29
N GLN A 51 6.22 -67.38 68.22
CA GLN A 51 5.93 -66.36 69.24
C GLN A 51 5.60 -64.98 68.64
N LEU A 52 6.05 -64.70 67.41
CA LEU A 52 5.76 -63.47 66.67
C LEU A 52 4.59 -63.68 65.67
N GLY A 53 3.87 -64.80 65.75
CA GLY A 53 2.93 -65.28 64.74
C GLY A 53 1.75 -64.34 64.44
N SER A 54 1.26 -63.58 65.43
CA SER A 54 0.21 -62.56 65.24
C SER A 54 0.66 -61.35 64.42
N LEU A 55 1.98 -61.14 64.29
CA LEU A 55 2.58 -60.07 63.48
C LEU A 55 2.78 -60.49 62.01
N LYS A 56 2.36 -61.72 61.61
CA LYS A 56 2.44 -62.21 60.22
C LYS A 56 1.51 -61.45 59.27
N SER A 57 0.41 -60.89 59.77
CA SER A 57 -0.60 -60.16 58.99
C SER A 57 -0.25 -58.70 58.72
N LEU A 58 0.88 -58.20 59.22
CA LEU A 58 1.34 -56.83 58.97
C LEU A 58 1.74 -56.67 57.50
N GLN A 59 1.01 -55.85 56.75
CA GLN A 59 1.31 -55.55 55.35
C GLN A 59 2.56 -54.66 55.24
N SER A 60 3.52 -55.06 54.40
CA SER A 60 4.74 -54.28 54.14
C SER A 60 4.49 -53.23 53.06
N PHE A 61 4.62 -51.95 53.41
CA PHE A 61 4.67 -50.85 52.43
C PHE A 61 6.12 -50.39 52.23
N LYS A 62 6.59 -50.48 50.97
CA LYS A 62 7.83 -49.86 50.41
C LYS A 62 8.87 -49.44 51.45
N ASP A 63 9.59 -50.44 51.97
CA ASP A 63 10.81 -50.34 52.77
C ASP A 63 10.72 -49.66 54.16
N MET A 64 9.52 -49.47 54.75
CA MET A 64 9.33 -49.05 56.15
C MET A 64 8.05 -49.67 56.77
N PRO A 65 8.09 -50.48 57.86
CA PRO A 65 6.88 -51.11 58.40
C PRO A 65 6.09 -50.14 59.29
N ILE A 66 4.98 -49.57 58.78
CA ILE A 66 4.03 -48.76 59.56
C ILE A 66 2.94 -49.68 60.13
N VAL A 67 2.64 -49.51 61.41
CA VAL A 67 1.63 -50.25 62.18
C VAL A 67 0.33 -49.44 62.25
N SER A 68 -0.81 -50.06 61.95
CA SER A 68 -2.13 -49.45 62.19
C SER A 68 -2.41 -49.36 63.69
N ILE A 69 -2.96 -48.23 64.15
CA ILE A 69 -3.24 -47.99 65.57
C ILE A 69 -4.24 -49.00 66.15
N SER A 70 -5.10 -49.58 65.31
CA SER A 70 -6.06 -50.63 65.70
C SER A 70 -5.37 -51.90 66.22
N MET A 71 -4.15 -52.20 65.76
CA MET A 71 -3.38 -53.36 66.19
C MET A 71 -2.42 -53.05 67.35
N LEU A 72 -2.27 -51.79 67.75
CA LEU A 72 -1.22 -51.36 68.69
C LEU A 72 -1.26 -52.10 70.03
N SER A 73 -2.44 -52.27 70.61
CA SER A 73 -2.61 -52.98 71.88
C SER A 73 -2.17 -54.45 71.78
N GLU A 74 -2.50 -55.10 70.66
CA GLU A 74 -2.09 -56.48 70.40
C GLU A 74 -0.57 -56.59 70.20
N ILE A 75 0.03 -55.65 69.45
CA ILE A 75 1.47 -55.63 69.21
C ILE A 75 2.25 -55.37 70.50
N LYS A 76 1.83 -54.41 71.34
CA LYS A 76 2.44 -54.18 72.67
C LYS A 76 2.39 -55.45 73.54
N HIS A 77 1.26 -56.16 73.52
CA HIS A 77 1.11 -57.42 74.26
C HIS A 77 2.03 -58.54 73.71
N VAL A 78 2.19 -58.64 72.39
CA VAL A 78 3.08 -59.64 71.79
C VAL A 78 4.54 -59.33 72.09
N LEU A 79 4.95 -58.07 71.92
CA LEU A 79 6.33 -57.63 72.13
C LEU A 79 6.78 -57.77 73.59
N SER A 80 5.90 -57.54 74.56
CA SER A 80 6.21 -57.71 75.99
C SER A 80 6.40 -59.18 76.41
N ASN A 81 5.89 -60.15 75.64
CA ASN A 81 5.91 -61.58 75.98
C ASN A 81 7.01 -62.40 75.26
N LEU A 82 7.98 -61.76 74.58
CA LEU A 82 9.05 -62.44 73.83
C LEU A 82 10.23 -62.92 74.71
N ASP A 83 10.85 -64.05 74.37
CA ASP A 83 11.93 -64.66 75.16
C ASP A 83 13.25 -63.84 75.10
N ASN A 84 13.60 -63.23 76.24
CA ASN A 84 14.69 -62.26 76.42
C ASN A 84 16.11 -62.78 76.13
N LYS A 85 16.31 -64.08 75.89
CA LYS A 85 17.63 -64.62 75.51
C LYS A 85 17.95 -64.48 74.02
N ARG A 86 16.94 -64.30 73.16
CA ARG A 86 17.11 -64.21 71.70
C ARG A 86 16.68 -62.89 71.10
N PHE A 87 15.73 -62.20 71.73
CA PHE A 87 15.21 -60.91 71.30
C PHE A 87 15.44 -59.85 72.37
N GLU A 88 15.78 -58.65 71.94
CA GLU A 88 15.87 -57.46 72.78
C GLU A 88 14.81 -56.48 72.26
N VAL A 89 13.78 -56.20 73.06
CA VAL A 89 12.65 -55.36 72.65
C VAL A 89 12.82 -53.97 73.24
N LEU A 90 12.71 -52.96 72.39
CA LEU A 90 12.76 -51.55 72.74
C LEU A 90 11.44 -50.92 72.29
N ILE A 91 10.67 -50.37 73.22
CA ILE A 91 9.47 -49.60 72.91
C ILE A 91 9.76 -48.17 73.35
N SER A 92 9.64 -47.20 72.44
CA SER A 92 9.90 -45.80 72.80
C SER A 92 8.78 -45.27 73.71
N GLU A 93 9.10 -44.35 74.63
CA GLU A 93 8.12 -43.75 75.56
C GLU A 93 6.89 -43.19 74.82
N GLY A 94 7.10 -42.55 73.65
CA GLY A 94 6.01 -41.99 72.85
C GLY A 94 5.07 -43.02 72.21
N ALA A 95 5.54 -44.25 71.96
CA ALA A 95 4.68 -45.34 71.51
C ALA A 95 4.00 -46.04 72.69
N ASP A 96 4.69 -46.15 73.83
CA ASP A 96 4.16 -46.80 75.03
C ASP A 96 3.05 -45.97 75.70
N ASN A 97 3.17 -44.63 75.70
CA ASN A 97 2.19 -43.72 76.30
C ASN A 97 0.83 -43.69 75.58
N LEU A 98 0.72 -44.21 74.36
CA LEU A 98 -0.55 -44.26 73.62
C LEU A 98 -1.58 -45.18 74.29
N GLN A 99 -2.73 -44.61 74.65
CA GLN A 99 -3.85 -45.29 75.32
C GLN A 99 -5.15 -45.20 74.50
N ALA A 100 -5.84 -46.34 74.40
CA ALA A 100 -7.19 -46.40 73.84
C ALA A 100 -8.18 -45.81 74.85
N VAL A 101 -8.95 -44.82 74.44
CA VAL A 101 -10.01 -44.19 75.24
C VAL A 101 -11.36 -44.31 74.54
N SER A 102 -12.46 -44.19 75.28
CA SER A 102 -13.78 -44.00 74.69
C SER A 102 -13.89 -42.63 74.02
N MET A 103 -14.76 -42.49 73.01
CA MET A 103 -15.00 -41.22 72.34
C MET A 103 -15.28 -40.10 73.36
N PRO A 104 -14.56 -38.96 73.30
CA PRO A 104 -14.79 -37.83 74.20
C PRO A 104 -16.23 -37.30 74.10
N GLU A 105 -16.83 -36.92 75.24
CA GLU A 105 -18.17 -36.30 75.25
C GLU A 105 -18.15 -34.99 74.44
N GLY A 106 -19.09 -34.85 73.50
CA GLY A 106 -19.20 -33.66 72.64
C GLY A 106 -18.26 -33.64 71.44
N PHE A 107 -17.56 -34.75 71.12
CA PHE A 107 -16.78 -34.84 69.90
C PHE A 107 -17.66 -34.71 68.65
N GLU A 108 -17.30 -33.78 67.77
CA GLU A 108 -17.97 -33.55 66.49
C GLU A 108 -16.95 -33.18 65.41
N VAL A 109 -17.24 -33.59 64.18
CA VAL A 109 -16.53 -33.16 62.98
C VAL A 109 -17.44 -32.19 62.24
N ARG A 110 -17.02 -30.92 62.09
CA ARG A 110 -17.81 -29.89 61.43
C ARG A 110 -17.29 -29.56 60.05
N TYR A 111 -18.16 -29.59 59.05
CA TYR A 111 -17.87 -29.10 57.71
C TYR A 111 -18.34 -27.65 57.57
N VAL A 112 -17.39 -26.74 57.35
CA VAL A 112 -17.61 -25.29 57.32
C VAL A 112 -17.06 -24.68 56.03
N TRP A 113 -17.73 -23.65 55.53
CA TRP A 113 -17.27 -22.89 54.37
C TRP A 113 -16.07 -22.01 54.73
N VAL A 114 -14.99 -22.08 53.95
CA VAL A 114 -13.81 -21.22 54.13
C VAL A 114 -13.78 -20.15 53.05
N ASP A 115 -14.09 -18.92 53.46
CA ASP A 115 -14.26 -17.76 52.58
C ASP A 115 -13.02 -17.41 51.74
N ASP A 116 -11.82 -17.56 52.29
CA ASP A 116 -10.58 -17.17 51.62
C ASP A 116 -10.17 -18.13 50.50
N LEU A 117 -10.62 -19.38 50.57
CA LEU A 117 -10.17 -20.46 49.69
C LEU A 117 -11.30 -21.09 48.85
N ASN A 118 -12.56 -20.68 49.08
CA ASN A 118 -13.77 -21.10 48.35
C ASN A 118 -14.01 -22.62 48.29
N TYR A 119 -13.74 -23.33 49.39
CA TYR A 119 -14.06 -24.76 49.53
C TYR A 119 -14.62 -25.06 50.93
N VAL A 120 -15.23 -26.24 51.07
CA VAL A 120 -15.71 -26.73 52.38
C VAL A 120 -14.58 -27.48 53.06
N LYS A 121 -14.19 -27.02 54.24
CA LYS A 121 -13.13 -27.64 55.04
C LYS A 121 -13.73 -28.43 56.20
N GLN A 122 -13.14 -29.58 56.47
CA GLN A 122 -13.38 -30.31 57.70
C GLN A 122 -12.65 -29.62 58.87
N MET A 123 -13.41 -29.27 59.91
CA MET A 123 -12.91 -28.75 61.17
C MET A 123 -13.16 -29.77 62.27
N VAL A 124 -12.08 -30.17 62.91
CA VAL A 124 -12.07 -31.03 64.11
C VAL A 124 -11.37 -30.24 65.22
N ALA A 125 -11.58 -30.62 66.48
CA ALA A 125 -10.93 -29.96 67.62
C ALA A 125 -9.39 -29.91 67.44
N ASP A 126 -8.78 -28.81 67.91
CA ASP A 126 -7.36 -28.53 67.71
C ASP A 126 -6.47 -29.68 68.22
N GLY A 127 -5.58 -30.16 67.36
CA GLY A 127 -4.63 -31.24 67.66
C GLY A 127 -5.18 -32.66 67.45
N VAL A 128 -6.44 -32.83 67.04
CA VAL A 128 -7.00 -34.14 66.67
C VAL A 128 -6.59 -34.49 65.23
N ALA A 129 -5.98 -35.66 65.05
CA ALA A 129 -5.63 -36.22 63.75
C ALA A 129 -6.54 -37.40 63.39
N TYR A 130 -7.03 -37.43 62.15
CA TYR A 130 -7.76 -38.57 61.61
C TYR A 130 -6.78 -39.61 61.06
N LEU A 131 -6.91 -40.86 61.49
CA LEU A 131 -6.01 -41.97 61.13
C LEU A 131 -6.62 -42.95 60.11
N GLY A 132 -7.92 -42.80 59.80
CA GLY A 132 -8.66 -43.69 58.92
C GLY A 132 -9.56 -44.69 59.67
N ASP A 133 -10.55 -45.25 58.97
CA ASP A 133 -11.49 -46.27 59.48
C ASP A 133 -12.23 -45.83 60.76
N GLY A 134 -12.55 -44.54 60.87
CA GLY A 134 -13.20 -43.94 62.03
C GLY A 134 -12.28 -43.68 63.23
N TRP A 135 -10.96 -43.87 63.11
CA TRP A 135 -10.00 -43.64 64.20
C TRP A 135 -9.48 -42.20 64.26
N PHE A 136 -9.47 -41.65 65.47
CA PHE A 136 -8.96 -40.32 65.77
C PHE A 136 -7.90 -40.38 66.87
N LEU A 137 -6.91 -39.48 66.81
CA LEU A 137 -5.79 -39.39 67.74
C LEU A 137 -5.64 -37.96 68.26
N LEU A 138 -5.56 -37.79 69.57
CA LEU A 138 -5.25 -36.53 70.24
C LEU A 138 -4.16 -36.76 71.28
N GLN A 139 -2.98 -36.16 71.08
CA GLN A 139 -1.80 -36.35 71.94
C GLN A 139 -1.47 -37.85 72.14
N ASP A 140 -1.74 -38.41 73.31
CA ASP A 140 -1.48 -39.81 73.67
C ASP A 140 -2.76 -40.66 73.76
N ALA A 141 -3.93 -40.10 73.42
CA ALA A 141 -5.22 -40.79 73.46
C ALA A 141 -5.79 -41.02 72.06
N TYR A 142 -6.31 -42.21 71.79
CA TYR A 142 -7.00 -42.51 70.53
C TYR A 142 -8.34 -43.23 70.76
N TRP A 143 -9.31 -42.96 69.89
CA TRP A 143 -10.66 -43.54 69.94
C TRP A 143 -11.19 -43.82 68.53
N GLN A 144 -12.20 -44.68 68.43
CA GLN A 144 -12.91 -44.97 67.19
C GLN A 144 -14.35 -44.47 67.25
N VAL A 145 -14.83 -43.89 66.16
CA VAL A 145 -16.26 -43.65 65.91
C VAL A 145 -16.84 -44.90 65.24
N GLU A 146 -17.50 -45.73 66.04
CA GLU A 146 -18.17 -46.95 65.56
C GLU A 146 -19.28 -46.61 64.55
N GLY A 147 -19.40 -47.42 63.49
CA GLY A 147 -20.41 -47.23 62.44
C GLY A 147 -19.97 -46.39 61.23
N THR A 148 -18.73 -45.90 61.20
CA THR A 148 -18.14 -45.24 60.03
C THR A 148 -17.87 -46.26 58.91
N SER A 149 -18.45 -46.07 57.72
CA SER A 149 -18.23 -46.96 56.57
C SER A 149 -17.01 -46.58 55.74
N ASP A 150 -16.56 -47.48 54.85
CA ASP A 150 -15.48 -47.21 53.88
C ASP A 150 -15.80 -46.02 52.95
N GLU A 151 -17.08 -45.73 52.69
CA GLU A 151 -17.47 -44.55 51.93
C GLU A 151 -17.34 -43.27 52.75
N ASP A 152 -17.68 -43.31 54.04
CA ASP A 152 -17.58 -42.16 54.95
C ASP A 152 -16.10 -41.81 55.21
N ASP A 153 -15.24 -42.83 55.28
CA ASP A 153 -13.78 -42.66 55.40
C ASP A 153 -13.19 -41.81 54.27
N LYS A 154 -13.74 -41.91 53.05
CA LYS A 154 -13.31 -41.06 51.92
C LYS A 154 -13.59 -39.59 52.21
N TRP A 155 -14.76 -39.26 52.74
CA TRP A 155 -15.14 -37.87 53.08
C TRP A 155 -14.37 -37.32 54.28
N LEU A 156 -14.01 -38.18 55.25
CA LEU A 156 -13.22 -37.80 56.42
C LEU A 156 -11.72 -37.63 56.12
N ARG A 157 -11.23 -38.17 55.00
CA ARG A 157 -9.85 -37.93 54.51
C ARG A 157 -9.74 -36.70 53.61
N MET A 158 -10.85 -36.16 53.14
CA MET A 158 -10.85 -34.98 52.27
C MET A 158 -10.60 -33.72 53.08
N GLU A 159 -9.39 -33.17 52.96
CA GLU A 159 -9.04 -31.89 53.61
C GLU A 159 -9.80 -30.70 53.00
N ALA A 160 -10.19 -30.80 51.72
CA ALA A 160 -10.95 -29.79 51.00
C ALA A 160 -12.00 -30.46 50.09
N ILE A 161 -13.27 -30.08 50.25
CA ILE A 161 -14.37 -30.56 49.42
C ILE A 161 -14.74 -29.45 48.41
N THR A 162 -14.68 -29.79 47.12
CA THR A 162 -14.84 -28.87 46.00
C THR A 162 -15.80 -29.44 44.95
N GLY A 163 -16.40 -28.57 44.14
CA GLY A 163 -17.22 -28.99 42.99
C GLY A 163 -18.55 -29.65 43.35
N GLU A 164 -18.98 -30.62 42.55
CA GLU A 164 -20.24 -31.36 42.73
C GLU A 164 -20.29 -32.15 44.05
N ASP A 165 -19.13 -32.43 44.64
CA ASP A 165 -19.04 -33.10 45.95
C ASP A 165 -19.62 -32.23 47.07
N ILE A 166 -19.59 -30.89 46.94
CA ILE A 166 -20.22 -29.98 47.90
C ILE A 166 -21.74 -30.18 47.91
N LEU A 167 -22.36 -30.28 46.72
CA LEU A 167 -23.79 -30.51 46.62
C LEU A 167 -24.16 -31.89 47.17
N THR A 168 -23.36 -32.90 46.86
CA THR A 168 -23.54 -34.28 47.35
C THR A 168 -23.41 -34.36 48.88
N LEU A 169 -22.46 -33.63 49.46
CA LEU A 169 -22.29 -33.54 50.91
C LEU A 169 -23.54 -32.98 51.59
N VAL A 170 -23.97 -31.79 51.16
CA VAL A 170 -25.06 -31.03 51.82
C VAL A 170 -26.43 -31.67 51.59
N THR A 171 -26.68 -32.24 50.42
CA THR A 171 -28.02 -32.79 50.07
C THR A 171 -28.19 -34.25 50.46
N ARG A 172 -27.13 -35.06 50.41
CA ARG A 172 -27.21 -36.51 50.61
C ARG A 172 -26.45 -37.00 51.84
N LYS A 173 -25.13 -36.78 51.90
CA LYS A 173 -24.28 -37.44 52.92
C LYS A 173 -24.54 -36.96 54.35
N VAL A 174 -24.78 -35.67 54.56
CA VAL A 174 -25.14 -35.12 55.88
C VAL A 174 -26.45 -35.72 56.40
N THR A 175 -27.41 -35.97 55.51
CA THR A 175 -28.68 -36.62 55.86
C THR A 175 -28.45 -38.08 56.27
N GLU A 176 -27.58 -38.81 55.57
CA GLU A 176 -27.17 -40.19 55.89
C GLU A 176 -26.47 -40.26 57.26
N TRP A 177 -25.50 -39.38 57.53
CA TRP A 177 -24.77 -39.35 58.81
C TRP A 177 -25.67 -39.05 60.00
N ASN A 178 -26.58 -38.07 59.86
CA ASN A 178 -27.56 -37.76 60.89
C ASN A 178 -28.51 -38.94 61.17
N ALA A 179 -28.93 -39.67 60.13
CA ALA A 179 -29.79 -40.84 60.29
C ALA A 179 -29.08 -42.01 61.01
N HIS A 180 -27.77 -42.13 60.82
CA HIS A 180 -26.95 -43.16 61.47
C HIS A 180 -26.41 -42.74 62.85
N GLY A 181 -26.70 -41.52 63.30
CA GLY A 181 -26.25 -41.00 64.60
C GLY A 181 -24.75 -40.71 64.68
N LEU A 182 -24.09 -40.50 63.53
CA LEU A 182 -22.66 -40.19 63.47
C LEU A 182 -22.40 -38.72 63.86
N PRO A 183 -21.27 -38.40 64.52
CA PRO A 183 -20.95 -37.06 64.99
C PRO A 183 -20.43 -36.10 63.90
N TYR A 184 -20.93 -36.22 62.66
CA TYR A 184 -20.46 -35.48 61.48
C TYR A 184 -21.52 -34.47 61.02
N ILE A 185 -21.26 -33.17 61.17
CA ILE A 185 -22.25 -32.10 60.97
C ILE A 185 -21.76 -31.13 59.89
N CYS A 186 -22.66 -30.64 59.04
CA CYS A 186 -22.36 -29.58 58.09
C CYS A 186 -23.12 -28.30 58.44
N ALA A 187 -22.40 -27.17 58.52
CA ALA A 187 -23.00 -25.87 58.81
C ALA A 187 -23.69 -25.24 57.59
N ILE A 188 -23.41 -25.75 56.39
CA ILE A 188 -23.86 -25.20 55.11
C ILE A 188 -25.24 -25.78 54.72
N LYS A 189 -26.12 -24.93 54.21
CA LYS A 189 -27.47 -25.28 53.72
C LYS A 189 -27.56 -25.14 52.20
N TYR A 190 -28.50 -25.84 51.58
CA TYR A 190 -28.80 -25.73 50.15
C TYR A 190 -30.23 -25.23 49.91
N SER A 191 -30.41 -24.37 48.91
CA SER A 191 -31.71 -23.83 48.48
C SER A 191 -31.86 -23.95 46.97
N ASP A 192 -33.00 -24.49 46.51
CA ASP A 192 -33.33 -24.64 45.08
C ASP A 192 -33.74 -23.33 44.39
N GLU A 193 -34.04 -22.28 45.15
CA GLU A 193 -34.51 -21.01 44.59
C GLU A 193 -33.35 -20.08 44.16
N PRO A 194 -33.45 -19.41 42.99
CA PRO A 194 -32.35 -18.61 42.46
C PRO A 194 -32.25 -17.23 43.10
N LEU A 195 -31.03 -16.66 43.10
CA LEU A 195 -30.73 -15.35 43.70
C LEU A 195 -31.60 -14.20 43.17
N PHE A 196 -31.91 -14.20 41.87
CA PHE A 196 -32.66 -13.13 41.22
C PHE A 196 -33.62 -13.63 40.13
N ARG A 197 -34.64 -12.83 39.83
CA ARG A 197 -35.56 -13.00 38.69
C ARG A 197 -35.65 -11.71 37.89
N ILE A 198 -35.60 -11.82 36.56
CA ILE A 198 -35.70 -10.70 35.62
C ILE A 198 -37.05 -10.76 34.90
N THR A 199 -37.75 -9.63 34.79
CA THR A 199 -39.02 -9.51 34.04
C THR A 199 -38.92 -8.42 32.99
N ILE A 200 -39.09 -8.78 31.72
CA ILE A 200 -39.13 -7.83 30.58
C ILE A 200 -40.53 -7.20 30.54
N LYS A 201 -40.62 -5.90 30.84
CA LYS A 201 -41.89 -5.16 30.90
C LYS A 201 -42.28 -4.59 29.53
N GLU A 202 -41.39 -3.81 28.93
CA GLU A 202 -41.64 -3.09 27.68
C GLU A 202 -40.43 -3.15 26.74
N VAL A 203 -40.69 -3.26 25.44
CA VAL A 203 -39.69 -3.30 24.38
C VAL A 203 -40.10 -2.29 23.30
N THR A 204 -39.40 -1.15 23.27
CA THR A 204 -39.52 -0.14 22.20
C THR A 204 -38.41 -0.37 21.16
N GLU A 205 -38.38 0.44 20.10
CA GLU A 205 -37.31 0.34 19.10
C GLU A 205 -35.96 0.80 19.65
N ASP A 206 -35.94 1.70 20.64
CA ASP A 206 -34.72 2.32 21.17
C ASP A 206 -34.33 1.85 22.56
N ALA A 207 -35.23 1.16 23.27
CA ALA A 207 -35.04 0.84 24.67
C ALA A 207 -35.78 -0.44 25.12
N VAL A 208 -35.19 -1.10 26.11
CA VAL A 208 -35.80 -2.26 26.79
C VAL A 208 -35.94 -1.96 28.27
N GLU A 209 -37.16 -2.07 28.80
CA GLU A 209 -37.43 -1.93 30.23
C GLU A 209 -37.51 -3.30 30.90
N LEU A 210 -36.64 -3.49 31.89
CA LEU A 210 -36.48 -4.71 32.66
C LEU A 210 -36.78 -4.42 34.14
N TYR A 211 -37.38 -5.36 34.84
CA TYR A 211 -37.48 -5.35 36.30
C TYR A 211 -36.63 -6.48 36.86
N VAL A 212 -35.64 -6.15 37.67
CA VAL A 212 -34.74 -7.11 38.31
C VAL A 212 -35.09 -7.18 39.79
N SER A 213 -35.38 -8.39 40.28
CA SER A 213 -35.67 -8.66 41.69
C SER A 213 -34.61 -9.56 42.29
N PHE A 214 -33.89 -9.06 43.30
CA PHE A 214 -32.93 -9.82 44.09
C PHE A 214 -33.57 -10.28 45.41
N ARG A 215 -33.36 -11.55 45.77
CA ARG A 215 -33.88 -12.13 47.03
C ARG A 215 -33.01 -11.77 48.23
N VAL A 216 -31.70 -11.65 48.02
CA VAL A 216 -30.70 -11.32 49.03
C VAL A 216 -29.81 -10.20 48.49
N ASP A 217 -29.10 -9.51 49.38
CA ASP A 217 -28.20 -8.41 48.99
C ASP A 217 -27.17 -8.90 47.94
N PRO A 218 -27.17 -8.34 46.72
CA PRO A 218 -26.26 -8.72 45.65
C PRO A 218 -24.77 -8.68 46.01
N ALA A 219 -24.39 -7.81 46.96
CA ALA A 219 -23.00 -7.66 47.40
C ALA A 219 -22.50 -8.84 48.24
N SER A 220 -23.41 -9.59 48.86
CA SER A 220 -23.07 -10.73 49.73
C SER A 220 -22.89 -12.06 48.97
N ALA A 221 -23.19 -12.08 47.68
CA ALA A 221 -23.11 -13.27 46.83
C ALA A 221 -21.70 -13.53 46.31
N LYS A 222 -21.12 -14.67 46.68
CA LYS A 222 -19.81 -15.12 46.18
C LYS A 222 -19.97 -16.34 45.26
N GLU A 223 -19.25 -16.35 44.14
CA GLU A 223 -19.19 -17.51 43.26
C GLU A 223 -18.29 -18.60 43.84
N ILE A 224 -18.68 -19.85 43.64
CA ILE A 224 -17.86 -21.02 43.97
C ILE A 224 -17.04 -21.40 42.73
N PRO A 225 -15.71 -21.14 42.67
CA PRO A 225 -14.91 -21.38 41.47
C PRO A 225 -14.92 -22.85 41.02
N SER A 226 -14.98 -23.78 41.97
CA SER A 226 -15.02 -25.21 41.68
C SER A 226 -16.41 -25.71 41.24
N PHE A 227 -17.48 -24.93 41.44
CA PHE A 227 -18.86 -25.35 41.24
C PHE A 227 -19.69 -24.29 40.49
N GLY A 228 -19.58 -24.33 39.16
CA GLY A 228 -20.23 -23.36 38.27
C GLY A 228 -21.76 -23.32 38.41
N ASN A 229 -22.35 -22.15 38.17
CA ASN A 229 -23.79 -21.86 38.26
C ASN A 229 -24.40 -21.85 39.67
N HIS A 230 -23.57 -21.89 40.73
CA HIS A 230 -24.01 -21.75 42.12
C HIS A 230 -23.19 -20.69 42.84
N ILE A 231 -23.83 -20.07 43.83
CA ILE A 231 -23.24 -19.04 44.68
C ILE A 231 -23.44 -19.42 46.16
N VAL A 232 -22.58 -18.88 47.02
CA VAL A 232 -22.73 -18.91 48.47
C VAL A 232 -23.15 -17.53 48.94
N VAL A 233 -24.17 -17.49 49.78
CA VAL A 233 -24.58 -16.30 50.53
C VAL A 233 -24.63 -16.67 52.00
N ALA A 234 -23.72 -16.10 52.80
CA ALA A 234 -23.45 -16.55 54.17
C ALA A 234 -23.17 -18.06 54.21
N ASP A 235 -24.10 -18.86 54.76
CA ASP A 235 -23.98 -20.32 54.87
C ASP A 235 -24.94 -21.07 53.95
N THR A 236 -25.54 -20.41 52.95
CA THR A 236 -26.51 -21.06 52.03
C THR A 236 -25.99 -21.06 50.60
N ILE A 237 -25.93 -22.23 49.99
CA ILE A 237 -25.65 -22.44 48.58
C ILE A 237 -26.96 -22.37 47.79
N MET A 238 -26.97 -21.62 46.70
CA MET A 238 -28.13 -21.48 45.81
C MET A 238 -27.72 -21.34 44.34
N PRO A 239 -28.59 -21.70 43.38
CA PRO A 239 -28.31 -21.54 41.96
C PRO A 239 -28.30 -20.06 41.56
N GLY A 240 -27.26 -19.63 40.85
CA GLY A 240 -27.07 -18.21 40.51
C GLY A 240 -25.69 -17.90 39.95
N PHE A 241 -25.53 -16.66 39.50
CA PHE A 241 -24.23 -16.07 39.16
C PHE A 241 -24.00 -14.84 40.05
N ALA A 242 -22.73 -14.52 40.33
CA ALA A 242 -22.42 -13.31 41.07
C ALA A 242 -22.86 -12.08 40.24
N PRO A 243 -23.71 -11.19 40.76
CA PRO A 243 -24.22 -10.03 40.01
C PRO A 243 -23.10 -9.12 39.48
N ALA A 244 -22.01 -8.99 40.23
CA ALA A 244 -20.85 -8.19 39.86
C ALA A 244 -20.18 -8.66 38.56
N LYS A 245 -20.05 -9.98 38.37
CA LYS A 245 -19.42 -10.56 37.17
C LYS A 245 -20.41 -10.73 36.02
N LEU A 246 -21.66 -11.09 36.31
CA LEU A 246 -22.66 -11.36 35.28
C LEU A 246 -23.12 -10.08 34.58
N PHE A 247 -23.38 -9.02 35.33
CA PHE A 247 -23.96 -7.78 34.80
C PHE A 247 -22.92 -6.68 34.56
N SER A 248 -21.62 -6.93 34.82
CA SER A 248 -20.56 -5.90 34.77
C SER A 248 -20.96 -4.61 35.53
N GLY A 249 -21.68 -4.75 36.64
CA GLY A 249 -22.19 -3.63 37.43
C GLY A 249 -23.51 -2.98 36.95
N MET A 250 -24.16 -3.48 35.89
CA MET A 250 -25.40 -2.88 35.36
C MET A 250 -26.60 -2.97 36.31
N PHE A 251 -26.72 -4.06 37.08
CA PHE A 251 -27.83 -4.26 38.04
C PHE A 251 -27.28 -4.52 39.43
N THR A 252 -27.44 -3.53 40.32
CA THR A 252 -26.87 -3.56 41.68
C THR A 252 -27.95 -3.57 42.77
N LYS A 253 -29.20 -3.26 42.43
CA LYS A 253 -30.35 -3.23 43.35
C LYS A 253 -31.62 -3.78 42.71
N THR A 254 -32.59 -4.18 43.53
CA THR A 254 -33.94 -4.50 43.05
C THR A 254 -34.60 -3.23 42.49
N GLY A 255 -35.11 -3.29 41.26
CA GLY A 255 -35.68 -2.10 40.62
C GLY A 255 -35.98 -2.27 39.13
N THR A 256 -36.53 -1.21 38.53
CA THR A 256 -36.77 -1.13 37.07
C THR A 256 -35.58 -0.45 36.41
N TYR A 257 -35.06 -1.06 35.35
CA TYR A 257 -33.90 -0.62 34.58
C TYR A 257 -34.29 -0.45 33.11
N ARG A 258 -33.79 0.63 32.49
CA ARG A 258 -34.02 0.90 31.07
C ARG A 258 -32.71 0.80 30.31
N LEU A 259 -32.56 -0.27 29.53
CA LEU A 259 -31.41 -0.46 28.65
C LEU A 259 -31.61 0.38 27.38
N ARG A 260 -30.55 1.08 26.96
CA ARG A 260 -30.49 1.85 25.70
C ARG A 260 -29.14 1.64 25.03
N GLY A 261 -29.09 1.81 23.71
CA GLY A 261 -27.83 1.69 22.95
C GLY A 261 -27.18 0.32 23.13
N GLU A 262 -25.85 0.28 23.32
CA GLU A 262 -25.04 -0.94 23.38
C GLU A 262 -25.37 -1.87 24.56
N HIS A 263 -26.02 -1.34 25.60
CA HIS A 263 -26.45 -2.15 26.74
C HIS A 263 -27.52 -3.19 26.34
N VAL A 264 -28.29 -2.94 25.27
CA VAL A 264 -29.28 -3.88 24.73
C VAL A 264 -28.62 -5.11 24.09
N PRO A 265 -27.76 -4.99 23.05
CA PRO A 265 -27.09 -6.14 22.48
C PRO A 265 -26.12 -6.82 23.46
N HIS A 266 -25.46 -6.07 24.35
CA HIS A 266 -24.63 -6.67 25.41
C HIS A 266 -25.45 -7.57 26.34
N PHE A 267 -26.63 -7.11 26.79
CA PHE A 267 -27.53 -7.93 27.59
C PHE A 267 -28.01 -9.16 26.82
N LEU A 268 -28.34 -9.02 25.53
CA LEU A 268 -28.81 -10.12 24.69
C LEU A 268 -27.76 -11.22 24.47
N MET A 269 -26.49 -10.85 24.25
CA MET A 269 -25.43 -11.83 23.96
C MET A 269 -24.78 -12.42 25.21
N ASN A 270 -24.49 -11.61 26.22
CA ASN A 270 -23.64 -12.03 27.34
C ASN A 270 -24.42 -12.43 28.60
N VAL A 271 -25.61 -11.86 28.78
CA VAL A 271 -26.39 -11.98 30.02
C VAL A 271 -27.58 -12.91 29.82
N LEU A 272 -28.46 -12.60 28.86
CA LEU A 272 -29.72 -13.31 28.63
C LEU A 272 -29.55 -14.83 28.43
N PRO A 273 -28.55 -15.35 27.69
CA PRO A 273 -28.38 -16.80 27.52
C PRO A 273 -28.11 -17.54 28.84
N LYS A 274 -27.40 -16.90 29.78
CA LYS A 274 -27.05 -17.46 31.09
C LYS A 274 -28.23 -17.42 32.07
N VAL A 275 -29.08 -16.41 31.97
CA VAL A 275 -30.21 -16.18 32.90
C VAL A 275 -31.58 -16.48 32.29
N LEU A 276 -31.61 -17.12 31.13
CA LEU A 276 -32.85 -17.38 30.38
C LEU A 276 -33.88 -18.15 31.22
N LYS A 277 -33.41 -19.10 32.05
CA LYS A 277 -34.23 -19.91 32.97
C LYS A 277 -34.91 -19.07 34.07
N TRP A 278 -34.41 -17.88 34.35
CA TRP A 278 -34.91 -16.98 35.41
C TRP A 278 -35.43 -15.64 34.85
N THR A 279 -35.71 -15.60 33.54
CA THR A 279 -36.20 -14.40 32.84
C THR A 279 -37.60 -14.63 32.30
N ASP A 280 -38.54 -13.77 32.68
CA ASP A 280 -39.95 -13.79 32.27
C ASP A 280 -40.38 -12.49 31.57
N GLY A 281 -41.60 -12.46 31.02
CA GLY A 281 -42.15 -11.29 30.31
C GLY A 281 -42.09 -11.40 28.78
N LYS A 282 -42.04 -10.25 28.09
CA LYS A 282 -42.13 -10.12 26.62
C LYS A 282 -40.85 -10.54 25.88
N LYS A 283 -40.50 -11.83 25.99
CA LYS A 283 -39.28 -12.42 25.40
C LYS A 283 -39.28 -12.43 23.87
N GLU A 284 -40.45 -12.60 23.25
CA GLU A 284 -40.59 -12.62 21.78
C GLU A 284 -40.43 -11.23 21.15
N ASP A 285 -41.03 -10.19 21.75
CA ASP A 285 -40.87 -8.80 21.32
C ASP A 285 -39.40 -8.34 21.37
N LEU A 286 -38.67 -8.78 22.40
CA LEU A 286 -37.25 -8.48 22.54
C LEU A 286 -36.41 -9.14 21.42
N ARG A 287 -36.76 -10.37 21.01
CA ARG A 287 -36.08 -11.10 19.93
C ARG A 287 -36.42 -10.55 18.55
N SER A 288 -37.62 -9.99 18.35
CA SER A 288 -38.05 -9.46 17.06
C SER A 288 -37.53 -8.05 16.78
N LYS A 289 -37.53 -7.15 17.78
CA LYS A 289 -37.14 -5.73 17.61
C LYS A 289 -35.67 -5.41 17.83
N HIS A 290 -34.94 -6.29 18.52
CA HIS A 290 -33.53 -6.08 18.85
C HIS A 290 -32.68 -7.31 18.50
N LYS A 291 -32.94 -7.94 17.36
CA LYS A 291 -32.16 -9.09 16.90
C LYS A 291 -30.69 -8.68 16.73
N VAL A 292 -29.76 -9.37 17.37
CA VAL A 292 -28.34 -9.25 16.99
C VAL A 292 -28.15 -10.07 15.73
N ILE A 293 -27.78 -9.43 14.62
CA ILE A 293 -27.69 -10.05 13.31
C ILE A 293 -26.38 -10.84 13.24
N GLU A 294 -26.45 -12.12 13.59
CA GLU A 294 -25.38 -13.09 13.39
C GLU A 294 -25.38 -13.72 11.99
N ASP A 295 -26.41 -13.49 11.18
CA ASP A 295 -26.56 -13.97 9.80
C ASP A 295 -25.39 -13.47 8.89
N GLU A 296 -25.14 -14.16 7.77
CA GLU A 296 -24.14 -13.74 6.77
C GLU A 296 -24.53 -12.38 6.18
N CYS A 297 -23.91 -11.32 6.71
CA CYS A 297 -23.95 -10.01 6.10
C CYS A 297 -22.88 -9.97 5.01
N GLU A 298 -23.25 -9.51 3.83
CA GLU A 298 -22.36 -9.36 2.70
C GLU A 298 -22.24 -7.88 2.34
N LEU A 299 -21.03 -7.45 2.00
CA LEU A 299 -20.83 -6.20 1.28
C LEU A 299 -20.97 -6.50 -0.20
N ILE A 300 -21.90 -5.84 -0.89
CA ILE A 300 -22.10 -5.99 -2.33
C ILE A 300 -21.85 -4.66 -3.02
N LEU A 301 -21.62 -4.73 -4.33
CA LEU A 301 -21.57 -3.56 -5.19
C LEU A 301 -22.84 -3.50 -6.04
N SER A 302 -23.74 -2.59 -5.72
CA SER A 302 -25.02 -2.40 -6.42
C SER A 302 -24.86 -1.38 -7.55
N LEU A 303 -25.16 -1.77 -8.79
CA LEU A 303 -25.20 -0.83 -9.90
C LEU A 303 -26.55 -0.11 -9.89
N VAL A 304 -26.52 1.19 -9.62
CA VAL A 304 -27.72 2.03 -9.63
C VAL A 304 -27.67 2.93 -10.85
N ARG A 305 -28.83 3.05 -11.50
CA ARG A 305 -29.02 3.93 -12.65
C ARG A 305 -29.75 5.18 -12.20
N GLU A 306 -29.07 6.32 -12.28
CA GLU A 306 -29.62 7.63 -12.00
C GLU A 306 -29.87 8.39 -13.31
N GLU A 307 -30.90 9.23 -13.38
CA GLU A 307 -31.10 10.13 -14.53
C GLU A 307 -30.64 11.54 -14.18
N HIS A 308 -29.59 12.04 -14.85
CA HIS A 308 -29.08 13.40 -14.69
C HIS A 308 -29.36 14.16 -15.98
N ASN A 309 -30.10 15.27 -15.92
CA ASN A 309 -30.47 16.07 -17.11
C ASN A 309 -31.08 15.26 -18.27
N GLY A 310 -31.87 14.22 -17.95
CA GLY A 310 -32.57 13.41 -18.94
C GLY A 310 -31.73 12.32 -19.62
N PHE A 311 -30.54 11.99 -19.14
CA PHE A 311 -29.78 10.79 -19.56
C PHE A 311 -29.33 9.95 -18.37
N GLY A 312 -29.13 8.66 -18.58
CA GLY A 312 -28.72 7.74 -17.53
C GLY A 312 -27.24 7.84 -17.21
N VAL A 313 -26.92 7.98 -15.93
CA VAL A 313 -25.58 7.78 -15.36
C VAL A 313 -25.67 6.55 -14.46
N VAL A 314 -24.79 5.57 -14.68
CA VAL A 314 -24.76 4.37 -13.86
C VAL A 314 -23.61 4.48 -12.87
N SER A 315 -23.93 4.31 -11.59
CA SER A 315 -22.99 4.37 -10.48
C SER A 315 -22.90 3.04 -9.74
N ALA A 316 -21.66 2.68 -9.44
CA ALA A 316 -21.16 1.70 -8.50
C ALA A 316 -21.44 2.04 -7.02
N LEU A 317 -22.48 1.54 -6.36
CA LEU A 317 -22.73 1.85 -4.93
C LEU A 317 -22.41 0.66 -4.02
N PRO A 318 -21.40 0.77 -3.13
CA PRO A 318 -21.14 -0.23 -2.11
C PRO A 318 -22.25 -0.26 -1.04
N GLU A 319 -22.92 -1.39 -0.87
CA GLU A 319 -24.01 -1.57 0.08
C GLU A 319 -23.78 -2.77 0.99
N LEU A 320 -24.07 -2.60 2.28
CA LEU A 320 -24.15 -3.72 3.22
C LEU A 320 -25.54 -4.35 3.11
N VAL A 321 -25.58 -5.65 2.84
CA VAL A 321 -26.81 -6.44 2.78
C VAL A 321 -26.81 -7.48 3.88
N CYS A 322 -27.84 -7.42 4.73
CA CYS A 322 -28.08 -8.38 5.80
C CYS A 322 -29.55 -8.85 5.70
N GLY A 323 -29.77 -10.00 5.06
CA GLY A 323 -31.14 -10.50 4.79
C GLY A 323 -31.93 -9.54 3.89
N SER A 324 -33.01 -8.95 4.40
CA SER A 324 -33.82 -7.95 3.68
C SER A 324 -33.33 -6.51 3.86
N PHE A 325 -32.38 -6.26 4.75
CA PHE A 325 -31.87 -4.92 5.01
C PHE A 325 -30.76 -4.55 4.03
N ARG A 326 -30.80 -3.33 3.50
CA ARG A 326 -29.77 -2.73 2.63
C ARG A 326 -29.49 -1.30 3.07
N ARG A 327 -28.22 -0.93 3.19
CA ARG A 327 -27.78 0.45 3.45
C ARG A 327 -26.39 0.71 2.86
N GLN A 328 -26.11 1.95 2.50
CA GLN A 328 -24.83 2.36 1.93
C GLN A 328 -23.68 2.12 2.93
N ALA A 329 -22.59 1.52 2.43
CA ALA A 329 -21.44 1.19 3.26
C ALA A 329 -20.67 2.42 3.73
N GLU A 330 -20.67 3.52 2.96
CA GLU A 330 -20.04 4.78 3.35
C GLU A 330 -20.65 5.39 4.61
N GLU A 331 -21.98 5.43 4.71
CA GLU A 331 -22.68 5.94 5.91
C GLU A 331 -22.34 5.11 7.15
N ILE A 332 -22.38 3.78 7.00
CA ILE A 332 -22.02 2.82 8.05
C ILE A 332 -20.56 3.03 8.49
N SER A 333 -19.65 3.20 7.53
CA SER A 333 -18.24 3.45 7.79
C SER A 333 -18.02 4.75 8.58
N ARG A 334 -18.73 5.83 8.23
CA ARG A 334 -18.67 7.12 8.93
C ARG A 334 -19.27 7.09 10.33
N GLU A 335 -20.29 6.27 10.57
CA GLU A 335 -20.92 6.10 11.90
C GLU A 335 -20.11 5.20 12.86
N THR A 336 -19.10 4.50 12.34
CA THR A 336 -18.27 3.54 13.08
C THR A 336 -17.20 4.26 13.90
N SER A 337 -17.07 3.91 15.19
CA SER A 337 -16.03 4.43 16.10
C SER A 337 -15.57 3.33 17.06
N ASN A 338 -14.36 3.42 17.61
CA ASN A 338 -13.79 2.34 18.46
C ASN A 338 -14.45 2.27 19.85
N HIS A 339 -15.12 3.34 20.28
CA HIS A 339 -15.90 3.38 21.52
C HIS A 339 -17.22 2.61 21.42
N LYS A 340 -17.66 2.32 20.19
CA LYS A 340 -18.85 1.51 19.94
C LYS A 340 -18.43 0.06 19.67
N ARG A 341 -19.10 -0.89 20.31
CA ARG A 341 -18.98 -2.33 20.03
C ARG A 341 -20.06 -2.81 19.06
N PHE A 342 -21.21 -2.14 19.04
CA PHE A 342 -22.35 -2.51 18.23
C PHE A 342 -22.88 -1.31 17.43
N MET A 343 -23.18 -1.53 16.16
CA MET A 343 -23.89 -0.58 15.33
C MET A 343 -25.34 -1.01 15.17
N ARG A 344 -26.26 -0.04 15.26
CA ARG A 344 -27.67 -0.29 15.00
C ARG A 344 -27.94 -0.28 13.50
N ILE A 345 -28.53 -1.35 13.02
CA ILE A 345 -28.86 -1.56 11.62
C ILE A 345 -30.25 -2.19 11.62
N GLU A 346 -31.30 -1.41 11.33
CA GLU A 346 -32.69 -1.87 11.51
C GLU A 346 -32.99 -3.17 10.74
N PRO A 347 -33.63 -4.18 11.33
CA PRO A 347 -34.30 -4.21 12.64
C PRO A 347 -33.42 -4.74 13.81
N GLY A 348 -32.09 -4.58 13.74
CA GLY A 348 -31.16 -5.24 14.66
C GLY A 348 -29.85 -4.50 14.97
N TRP A 349 -28.90 -5.27 15.49
CA TRP A 349 -27.56 -4.81 15.86
C TRP A 349 -26.50 -5.66 15.19
N VAL A 350 -25.45 -5.02 14.65
CA VAL A 350 -24.30 -5.71 14.06
C VAL A 350 -23.03 -5.36 14.86
N PRO A 351 -22.21 -6.36 15.27
CA PRO A 351 -20.92 -6.10 15.87
C PRO A 351 -19.98 -5.38 14.90
N ILE A 352 -19.29 -4.32 15.36
CA ILE A 352 -18.36 -3.56 14.50
C ILE A 352 -17.18 -4.42 14.02
N GLU A 353 -16.75 -5.39 14.82
CA GLU A 353 -15.72 -6.35 14.41
C GLU A 353 -16.14 -7.17 13.19
N LYS A 354 -17.42 -7.50 13.08
CA LYS A 354 -17.97 -8.21 11.92
C LYS A 354 -18.03 -7.31 10.69
N LEU A 355 -18.34 -6.01 10.85
CA LEU A 355 -18.28 -5.03 9.75
C LEU A 355 -16.86 -4.90 9.20
N ARG A 356 -15.85 -4.87 10.08
CA ARG A 356 -14.43 -4.89 9.68
C ARG A 356 -14.06 -6.17 8.94
N GLN A 357 -14.52 -7.34 9.39
CA GLN A 357 -14.27 -8.62 8.71
C GLN A 357 -14.89 -8.67 7.30
N ILE A 358 -16.06 -8.06 7.12
CA ILE A 358 -16.75 -7.99 5.82
C ILE A 358 -15.98 -7.08 4.85
N GLY A 359 -15.34 -6.04 5.37
CA GLY A 359 -14.45 -5.15 4.63
C GLY A 359 -14.81 -3.67 4.73
N ILE A 360 -15.66 -3.28 5.70
CA ILE A 360 -16.01 -1.89 5.98
C ILE A 360 -15.02 -1.34 7.02
N GLY A 361 -14.20 -0.38 6.60
CA GLY A 361 -13.29 0.36 7.47
C GLY A 361 -13.96 1.59 8.08
N PRO A 362 -13.25 2.41 8.88
CA PRO A 362 -13.74 3.69 9.36
C PRO A 362 -13.66 4.80 8.29
N LEU A 363 -14.22 5.99 8.55
CA LEU A 363 -14.00 7.22 7.74
C LEU A 363 -14.52 7.23 6.30
N GLY A 364 -15.54 6.43 5.98
CA GLY A 364 -16.04 6.30 4.61
C GLY A 364 -15.12 5.47 3.70
N VAL A 365 -14.12 4.77 4.27
CA VAL A 365 -13.23 3.87 3.53
C VAL A 365 -13.43 2.42 3.93
N ALA A 366 -13.11 1.53 3.01
CA ALA A 366 -13.04 0.09 3.19
C ALA A 366 -11.86 -0.30 4.09
N ASP A 367 -11.83 -1.56 4.50
CA ASP A 367 -10.73 -2.11 5.30
C ASP A 367 -9.38 -2.19 4.55
N ASP A 368 -9.40 -2.04 3.23
CA ASP A 368 -8.24 -1.89 2.35
C ASP A 368 -7.93 -0.42 2.01
N GLY A 369 -8.61 0.53 2.65
CA GLY A 369 -8.42 1.97 2.48
C GLY A 369 -9.14 2.58 1.27
N ARG A 370 -9.84 1.79 0.43
CA ARG A 370 -10.57 2.34 -0.73
C ARG A 370 -11.79 3.14 -0.30
N SER A 371 -12.15 4.17 -1.05
CA SER A 371 -13.40 4.90 -0.81
C SER A 371 -14.62 3.99 -0.98
N LEU A 372 -15.55 4.05 -0.03
CA LEU A 372 -16.85 3.37 -0.09
C LEU A 372 -17.94 4.25 -0.75
N GLY A 373 -17.57 5.40 -1.31
CA GLY A 373 -18.49 6.29 -2.03
C GLY A 373 -18.88 5.78 -3.43
N PRO A 374 -19.81 6.49 -4.11
CA PRO A 374 -20.28 6.12 -5.44
C PRO A 374 -19.17 6.16 -6.50
N ILE A 375 -19.02 5.07 -7.25
CA ILE A 375 -18.04 4.93 -8.32
C ILE A 375 -18.73 5.12 -9.68
N SER A 376 -18.38 6.16 -10.45
CA SER A 376 -18.93 6.30 -11.81
C SER A 376 -18.40 5.19 -12.73
N LEU A 377 -19.29 4.63 -13.55
CA LEU A 377 -18.95 3.56 -14.50
C LEU A 377 -18.69 4.11 -15.90
N THR A 378 -17.77 3.48 -16.63
CA THR A 378 -17.60 3.74 -18.06
C THR A 378 -18.68 3.01 -18.87
N PRO A 379 -18.99 3.44 -20.11
CA PRO A 379 -19.98 2.75 -20.95
C PRO A 379 -19.69 1.26 -21.17
N ALA A 380 -18.42 0.86 -21.24
CA ALA A 380 -18.03 -0.54 -21.36
C ALA A 380 -18.33 -1.34 -20.08
N GLU A 381 -18.11 -0.74 -18.91
CA GLU A 381 -18.42 -1.34 -17.61
C GLU A 381 -19.92 -1.50 -17.40
N VAL A 382 -20.73 -0.57 -17.93
CA VAL A 382 -22.20 -0.68 -17.94
C VAL A 382 -22.66 -1.88 -18.77
N LEU A 383 -22.08 -2.07 -19.98
CA LEU A 383 -22.40 -3.22 -20.84
C LEU A 383 -22.01 -4.56 -20.18
N ASN A 384 -20.79 -4.65 -19.67
CA ASN A 384 -20.27 -5.86 -19.02
C ASN A 384 -20.84 -6.09 -17.61
N ARG A 385 -21.52 -5.09 -17.04
CA ARG A 385 -22.03 -5.10 -15.66
C ARG A 385 -20.93 -5.38 -14.64
N GLY A 386 -19.74 -4.81 -14.88
CA GLY A 386 -18.56 -4.97 -14.05
C GLY A 386 -17.24 -4.88 -14.82
N SER A 387 -16.12 -4.78 -14.09
CA SER A 387 -14.76 -4.82 -14.63
C SER A 387 -13.74 -5.17 -13.55
N ASP A 388 -12.49 -5.44 -13.97
CA ASP A 388 -11.37 -5.63 -13.05
C ASP A 388 -11.05 -4.38 -12.19
N ARG A 389 -11.42 -3.18 -12.66
CA ARG A 389 -11.27 -1.92 -11.92
C ARG A 389 -12.18 -1.89 -10.69
N LEU A 390 -13.33 -2.54 -10.77
CA LEU A 390 -14.32 -2.69 -9.71
C LEU A 390 -14.04 -3.95 -8.86
N LYS A 391 -12.78 -4.38 -8.74
CA LYS A 391 -12.40 -5.37 -7.71
C LYS A 391 -12.32 -4.69 -6.36
N GLY A 392 -12.95 -5.25 -5.35
CA GLY A 392 -13.01 -4.68 -4.00
C GLY A 392 -13.35 -5.70 -2.92
N PRO A 393 -13.57 -5.24 -1.68
CA PRO A 393 -13.96 -6.09 -0.55
C PRO A 393 -15.36 -6.72 -0.70
N TRP A 394 -16.13 -6.36 -1.73
CA TRP A 394 -17.48 -6.86 -1.96
C TRP A 394 -17.51 -8.31 -2.48
N SER A 395 -18.54 -9.07 -2.07
CA SER A 395 -18.73 -10.49 -2.42
C SER A 395 -19.23 -10.69 -3.85
N ARG A 396 -20.09 -9.79 -4.33
CA ARG A 396 -20.70 -9.83 -5.67
C ARG A 396 -21.05 -8.45 -6.18
N ILE A 397 -21.29 -8.39 -7.48
CA ILE A 397 -21.85 -7.22 -8.17
C ILE A 397 -23.33 -7.51 -8.46
N GLU A 398 -24.23 -6.69 -7.93
CA GLU A 398 -25.66 -6.76 -8.23
C GLU A 398 -25.98 -5.73 -9.31
N ALA A 399 -26.27 -6.21 -10.52
CA ALA A 399 -26.58 -5.36 -11.66
C ALA A 399 -28.06 -5.45 -12.04
N PRO A 400 -28.69 -4.33 -12.44
CA PRO A 400 -30.05 -4.32 -12.91
C PRO A 400 -30.19 -5.16 -14.18
N GLU A 401 -31.40 -5.68 -14.41
CA GLU A 401 -31.66 -6.54 -15.55
C GLU A 401 -31.41 -5.81 -16.87
N PHE A 402 -30.49 -6.34 -17.67
CA PHE A 402 -30.01 -5.70 -18.88
C PHE A 402 -30.58 -6.41 -20.11
N ARG A 403 -31.63 -5.84 -20.69
CA ARG A 403 -32.31 -6.40 -21.87
C ARG A 403 -32.29 -5.41 -23.02
N PHE A 404 -31.83 -5.86 -24.19
CA PHE A 404 -31.93 -5.08 -25.42
C PHE A 404 -33.38 -5.05 -25.91
N PRO A 405 -33.89 -3.87 -26.31
CA PRO A 405 -35.27 -3.74 -26.73
C PRO A 405 -35.53 -4.35 -28.10
N GLN A 406 -36.75 -4.87 -28.29
CA GLN A 406 -37.27 -5.32 -29.58
C GLN A 406 -38.69 -4.78 -29.75
N GLY A 407 -38.90 -3.99 -30.81
CA GLY A 407 -40.20 -3.40 -31.14
C GLY A 407 -41.04 -4.28 -32.05
N LYS A 408 -42.27 -3.83 -32.33
CA LYS A 408 -43.19 -4.56 -33.24
C LYS A 408 -42.78 -4.44 -34.71
N ASP A 409 -42.18 -3.32 -35.08
CA ASP A 409 -41.65 -3.03 -36.40
C ASP A 409 -40.22 -2.46 -36.30
N THR A 410 -39.61 -2.17 -37.45
CA THR A 410 -38.24 -1.64 -37.53
C THR A 410 -38.11 -0.26 -36.90
N GLN A 411 -39.13 0.59 -37.05
CA GLN A 411 -39.13 1.96 -36.53
C GLN A 411 -39.30 2.01 -34.99
N ASP A 412 -40.15 1.16 -34.44
CA ASP A 412 -40.37 0.98 -33.01
C ASP A 412 -39.14 0.34 -32.35
N THR A 413 -38.49 -0.61 -33.02
CA THR A 413 -37.21 -1.19 -32.55
C THR A 413 -36.12 -0.13 -32.49
N ALA A 414 -36.02 0.72 -33.54
CA ALA A 414 -35.08 1.83 -33.59
C ALA A 414 -35.32 2.85 -32.46
N ARG A 415 -36.58 3.23 -32.25
CA ARG A 415 -37.00 4.15 -31.18
C ARG A 415 -36.66 3.60 -29.80
N LEU A 416 -37.00 2.35 -29.52
CA LEU A 416 -36.72 1.73 -28.23
C LEU A 416 -35.21 1.59 -27.99
N HIS A 417 -34.42 1.28 -29.03
CA HIS A 417 -32.95 1.22 -28.93
C HIS A 417 -32.32 2.58 -28.61
N LEU A 418 -32.77 3.66 -29.26
CA LEU A 418 -32.31 5.00 -28.93
C LEU A 418 -32.66 5.41 -27.50
N GLU A 419 -33.88 5.10 -27.05
CA GLU A 419 -34.29 5.34 -25.66
C GLU A 419 -33.46 4.50 -24.68
N PHE A 420 -33.06 3.28 -25.07
CA PHE A 420 -32.14 2.45 -24.30
C PHE A 420 -30.75 3.08 -24.20
N LEU A 421 -30.15 3.53 -25.31
CA LEU A 421 -28.86 4.23 -25.28
C LEU A 421 -28.91 5.48 -24.40
N ARG A 422 -29.98 6.28 -24.50
CA ARG A 422 -30.22 7.45 -23.62
C ARG A 422 -30.33 7.04 -22.16
N ALA A 423 -31.15 6.04 -21.86
CA ALA A 423 -31.45 5.63 -20.49
C ALA A 423 -30.23 5.00 -19.78
N TRP A 424 -29.25 4.46 -20.51
CA TRP A 424 -28.03 3.88 -19.95
C TRP A 424 -26.76 4.72 -20.20
N GLY A 425 -26.88 5.85 -20.89
CA GLY A 425 -25.74 6.73 -21.20
C GLY A 425 -24.72 6.10 -22.15
N LEU A 426 -25.16 5.20 -23.05
CA LEU A 426 -24.27 4.43 -23.92
C LEU A 426 -24.09 5.11 -25.28
N PRO A 427 -22.85 5.38 -25.73
CA PRO A 427 -22.61 5.88 -27.07
C PRO A 427 -22.94 4.81 -28.11
N GLY A 428 -23.55 5.21 -29.22
CA GLY A 428 -23.98 4.24 -30.23
C GLY A 428 -24.90 4.82 -31.28
N GLY A 429 -25.69 3.95 -31.94
CA GLY A 429 -26.51 4.42 -33.03
C GLY A 429 -27.34 3.37 -33.73
N ILE A 430 -27.95 3.78 -34.83
CA ILE A 430 -28.74 2.91 -35.71
C ILE A 430 -28.06 2.80 -37.07
N VAL A 431 -28.08 1.60 -37.65
CA VAL A 431 -27.67 1.33 -39.03
C VAL A 431 -28.91 1.17 -39.89
N GLY A 432 -28.97 1.89 -41.02
CA GLY A 432 -30.04 1.70 -41.99
C GLY A 432 -30.27 2.93 -42.86
N GLU A 433 -31.23 2.80 -43.77
CA GLU A 433 -31.60 3.90 -44.66
C GLU A 433 -32.22 5.06 -43.86
N ARG A 434 -31.79 6.27 -44.23
CA ARG A 434 -32.09 7.50 -43.49
C ARG A 434 -33.58 7.75 -43.33
N ASP A 435 -34.32 7.70 -44.42
CA ASP A 435 -35.72 8.11 -44.47
C ASP A 435 -36.61 7.23 -43.59
N SER A 436 -36.17 6.01 -43.28
CA SER A 436 -36.88 5.08 -42.40
C SER A 436 -36.66 5.31 -40.90
N HIS A 437 -35.57 5.97 -40.48
CA HIS A 437 -35.13 6.00 -39.06
C HIS A 437 -35.07 7.41 -38.44
N VAL A 438 -35.06 8.46 -39.25
CA VAL A 438 -35.07 9.86 -38.76
C VAL A 438 -36.29 10.15 -37.86
N GLY A 439 -37.44 9.50 -38.12
CA GLY A 439 -38.63 9.61 -37.28
C GLY A 439 -38.41 9.16 -35.82
N ALA A 440 -37.54 8.16 -35.59
CA ALA A 440 -37.23 7.65 -34.26
C ALA A 440 -36.39 8.64 -33.44
N PHE A 441 -35.41 9.30 -34.06
CA PHE A 441 -34.61 10.36 -33.42
C PHE A 441 -35.48 11.55 -33.01
N ARG A 442 -36.42 11.97 -33.87
CA ARG A 442 -37.39 13.03 -33.58
C ARG A 442 -38.19 12.73 -32.32
N GLU A 443 -38.71 11.51 -32.21
CA GLU A 443 -39.55 11.09 -31.09
C GLU A 443 -38.76 11.01 -29.79
N MET A 444 -37.52 10.51 -29.84
CA MET A 444 -36.61 10.52 -28.70
C MET A 444 -36.31 11.95 -28.23
N PHE A 445 -35.97 12.88 -29.15
CA PHE A 445 -35.71 14.27 -28.78
C PHE A 445 -36.96 14.99 -28.24
N SER A 446 -38.14 14.73 -28.80
CA SER A 446 -39.41 15.27 -28.28
C SER A 446 -39.70 14.76 -26.86
N THR A 447 -39.46 13.47 -26.61
CA THR A 447 -39.60 12.86 -25.27
C THR A 447 -38.58 13.46 -24.29
N LEU A 448 -37.35 13.69 -24.73
CA LEU A 448 -36.29 14.29 -23.92
C LEU A 448 -36.61 15.74 -23.55
N LEU A 449 -37.04 16.56 -24.53
CA LEU A 449 -37.39 17.97 -24.32
C LEU A 449 -38.65 18.14 -23.46
N SER A 450 -39.62 17.22 -23.55
CA SER A 450 -40.82 17.26 -22.70
C SER A 450 -40.52 16.88 -21.24
N LYS A 451 -39.61 15.93 -21.01
CA LYS A 451 -39.17 15.55 -19.66
C LYS A 451 -38.20 16.55 -19.04
N SER A 452 -37.36 17.21 -19.84
CA SER A 452 -36.32 18.11 -19.38
C SER A 452 -36.13 19.27 -20.37
N PRO A 453 -36.82 20.41 -20.16
CA PRO A 453 -36.80 21.54 -21.10
C PRO A 453 -35.42 22.20 -21.28
N GLN A 454 -34.54 22.07 -20.29
CA GLN A 454 -33.20 22.69 -20.25
C GLN A 454 -32.14 21.93 -21.08
N VAL A 455 -32.53 20.87 -21.79
CA VAL A 455 -31.61 20.02 -22.54
C VAL A 455 -31.17 20.68 -23.85
N LYS A 456 -29.87 20.58 -24.16
CA LYS A 456 -29.27 21.10 -25.39
C LYS A 456 -28.86 19.94 -26.30
N VAL A 457 -29.50 19.84 -27.46
CA VAL A 457 -29.22 18.79 -28.45
C VAL A 457 -28.59 19.41 -29.69
N LEU A 458 -27.40 18.94 -30.06
CA LEU A 458 -26.72 19.32 -31.29
C LEU A 458 -26.87 18.23 -32.33
N VAL A 459 -27.50 18.54 -33.46
CA VAL A 459 -27.66 17.61 -34.58
C VAL A 459 -26.85 18.10 -35.76
N ILE A 460 -25.96 17.24 -36.28
CA ILE A 460 -25.06 17.57 -37.38
C ILE A 460 -25.38 16.68 -38.57
N GLY A 461 -25.54 17.29 -39.74
CA GLY A 461 -25.82 16.58 -40.99
C GLY A 461 -25.48 17.42 -42.21
N ALA A 462 -25.30 16.77 -43.35
CA ALA A 462 -25.11 17.47 -44.62
C ALA A 462 -26.32 18.37 -44.93
N LYS A 463 -26.10 19.48 -45.66
CA LYS A 463 -27.18 20.44 -45.97
C LYS A 463 -28.40 19.78 -46.62
N LYS A 464 -28.17 18.89 -47.61
CA LYS A 464 -29.22 18.10 -48.26
C LYS A 464 -30.03 17.25 -47.26
N THR A 465 -29.35 16.70 -46.26
CA THR A 465 -29.92 15.83 -45.21
C THR A 465 -30.77 16.64 -44.23
N LEU A 466 -30.30 17.82 -43.82
CA LEU A 466 -31.06 18.72 -42.94
C LEU A 466 -32.25 19.37 -43.66
N ASP A 467 -32.13 19.66 -44.96
CA ASP A 467 -33.23 20.19 -45.79
C ASP A 467 -34.35 19.18 -46.03
N SER A 468 -34.05 17.88 -46.00
CA SER A 468 -35.04 16.80 -46.13
C SER A 468 -35.79 16.48 -44.85
N LEU A 469 -35.49 17.14 -43.73
CA LEU A 469 -36.25 16.98 -42.48
C LEU A 469 -37.61 17.67 -42.63
N GLY A 470 -38.69 16.90 -42.65
CA GLY A 470 -40.06 17.39 -42.92
C GLY A 470 -40.60 18.40 -41.89
N GLU A 471 -41.80 18.93 -42.16
CA GLU A 471 -42.47 19.96 -41.33
C GLU A 471 -42.59 19.59 -39.85
N ASP A 472 -42.64 18.30 -39.52
CA ASP A 472 -42.75 17.85 -38.12
C ASP A 472 -41.52 18.14 -37.26
N TRP A 473 -40.32 18.28 -37.85
CA TRP A 473 -39.12 18.67 -37.10
C TRP A 473 -39.13 20.16 -36.73
N SER A 474 -39.84 21.01 -37.50
CA SER A 474 -39.90 22.46 -37.27
C SER A 474 -40.45 22.83 -35.88
N LYS A 475 -41.24 21.95 -35.27
CA LYS A 475 -41.83 22.13 -33.93
C LYS A 475 -40.84 21.95 -32.77
N ILE A 476 -39.73 21.24 -32.99
CA ILE A 476 -38.72 20.93 -31.97
C ILE A 476 -37.39 21.68 -32.18
N ILE A 477 -37.17 22.22 -33.38
CA ILE A 477 -35.94 22.94 -33.74
C ILE A 477 -35.99 24.35 -33.13
N ALA A 478 -35.00 24.66 -32.29
CA ALA A 478 -34.82 25.99 -31.70
C ALA A 478 -34.03 26.93 -32.61
N ALA A 479 -33.01 26.41 -33.31
CA ALA A 479 -32.17 27.20 -34.22
C ALA A 479 -31.50 26.32 -35.29
N ARG A 480 -31.15 26.93 -36.42
CA ARG A 480 -30.45 26.29 -37.54
C ARG A 480 -29.29 27.17 -38.01
N PHE A 481 -28.13 26.56 -38.20
CA PHE A 481 -26.90 27.25 -38.64
C PHE A 481 -26.28 26.53 -39.86
N GLU A 482 -25.99 27.27 -40.92
CA GLU A 482 -25.45 26.72 -42.17
C GLU A 482 -24.02 27.13 -42.51
N GLY A 483 -23.43 28.07 -41.76
CA GLY A 483 -22.08 28.61 -41.96
C GLY A 483 -22.07 29.76 -42.97
N ASN A 484 -23.15 30.54 -43.03
CA ASN A 484 -23.34 31.65 -43.98
C ASN A 484 -23.63 32.96 -43.23
N ARG A 485 -23.33 34.12 -43.83
CA ARG A 485 -23.59 35.46 -43.24
C ARG A 485 -25.07 35.78 -42.91
N LYS A 486 -26.00 34.89 -43.27
CA LYS A 486 -27.44 34.98 -42.98
C LYS A 486 -27.87 34.18 -41.75
N ASP A 487 -26.95 33.48 -41.10
CA ASP A 487 -27.24 32.73 -39.89
C ASP A 487 -27.58 33.68 -38.73
N PRO A 488 -28.49 33.28 -37.82
CA PRO A 488 -28.82 34.07 -36.64
C PRO A 488 -27.60 34.19 -35.70
N GLU A 489 -27.56 35.21 -34.83
CA GLU A 489 -26.54 35.27 -33.77
C GLU A 489 -26.65 34.06 -32.84
N PHE A 490 -25.54 33.36 -32.64
CA PHE A 490 -25.48 32.23 -31.71
C PHE A 490 -25.55 32.72 -30.26
N LYS A 491 -26.53 32.23 -29.51
CA LYS A 491 -26.66 32.49 -28.07
C LYS A 491 -26.36 31.20 -27.30
N ALA A 492 -25.40 31.25 -26.38
CA ALA A 492 -25.03 30.09 -25.56
C ALA A 492 -26.16 29.57 -24.65
N SER A 493 -27.23 30.34 -24.46
CA SER A 493 -28.44 29.99 -23.69
C SER A 493 -29.55 29.32 -24.52
N ILE A 494 -29.31 28.96 -25.79
CA ILE A 494 -30.32 28.24 -26.59
C ILE A 494 -30.56 26.85 -25.97
N GLU A 495 -31.80 26.61 -25.57
CA GLU A 495 -32.32 25.32 -25.10
C GLU A 495 -33.15 24.71 -26.23
N GLY A 496 -33.09 23.38 -26.40
CA GLY A 496 -33.75 22.70 -27.52
C GLY A 496 -32.80 22.05 -28.52
N VAL A 497 -33.34 21.69 -29.69
CA VAL A 497 -32.60 21.04 -30.77
C VAL A 497 -32.02 22.11 -31.71
N VAL A 498 -30.70 22.08 -31.89
CA VAL A 498 -29.97 22.96 -32.79
C VAL A 498 -29.42 22.15 -33.96
N LEU A 499 -29.77 22.55 -35.19
CA LEU A 499 -29.30 21.92 -36.42
C LEU A 499 -28.10 22.66 -36.98
N VAL A 500 -27.00 21.93 -37.25
CA VAL A 500 -25.73 22.53 -37.69
C VAL A 500 -25.18 21.75 -38.88
N THR A 501 -24.76 22.46 -39.93
CA THR A 501 -24.00 21.83 -41.03
C THR A 501 -22.53 21.67 -40.62
N PRO A 502 -21.76 20.72 -41.20
CA PRO A 502 -20.31 20.64 -40.97
C PRO A 502 -19.59 21.98 -41.16
N LYS A 503 -19.99 22.75 -42.16
CA LYS A 503 -19.45 24.08 -42.45
C LYS A 503 -19.79 25.12 -41.37
N ALA A 504 -20.97 25.05 -40.77
CA ALA A 504 -21.37 25.91 -39.67
C ALA A 504 -20.57 25.62 -38.38
N LEU A 505 -20.30 24.34 -38.11
CA LEU A 505 -19.50 23.95 -36.95
C LEU A 505 -18.07 24.50 -37.05
N GLU A 506 -17.47 24.45 -38.24
CA GLU A 506 -16.14 25.02 -38.50
C GLU A 506 -16.13 26.55 -38.49
N ALA A 507 -17.21 27.20 -38.94
CA ALA A 507 -17.28 28.65 -39.08
C ALA A 507 -17.67 29.39 -37.78
N ILE A 508 -18.30 28.70 -36.81
CA ILE A 508 -18.84 29.31 -35.59
C ILE A 508 -18.24 28.62 -34.34
N PRO A 509 -17.06 29.04 -33.87
CA PRO A 509 -16.38 28.44 -32.72
C PRO A 509 -17.20 28.49 -31.42
N ALA A 510 -18.13 29.44 -31.30
CA ALA A 510 -19.02 29.56 -30.15
C ALA A 510 -19.88 28.30 -29.92
N ILE A 511 -20.16 27.50 -30.97
CA ILE A 511 -20.90 26.24 -30.86
C ILE A 511 -20.10 25.19 -30.08
N ASN A 512 -18.77 25.14 -30.24
CA ASN A 512 -17.88 24.15 -29.60
C ASN A 512 -17.75 24.40 -28.09
N SER A 513 -17.85 25.67 -27.65
CA SER A 513 -17.73 26.09 -26.25
C SER A 513 -18.90 25.67 -25.35
N VAL A 514 -20.06 25.34 -25.94
CA VAL A 514 -21.27 24.99 -25.20
C VAL A 514 -21.23 23.55 -24.71
N LYS A 515 -21.68 23.32 -23.47
CA LYS A 515 -21.90 21.98 -22.93
C LYS A 515 -23.19 21.38 -23.52
N TRP A 516 -23.04 20.56 -24.54
CA TRP A 516 -24.13 19.82 -25.18
C TRP A 516 -24.49 18.59 -24.36
N THR A 517 -25.79 18.33 -24.21
CA THR A 517 -26.27 17.11 -23.53
C THR A 517 -26.17 15.92 -24.48
N VAL A 518 -26.61 16.09 -25.73
CA VAL A 518 -26.57 15.04 -26.75
C VAL A 518 -25.99 15.61 -28.04
N LEU A 519 -25.00 14.91 -28.59
CA LEU A 519 -24.48 15.12 -29.94
C LEU A 519 -25.04 14.04 -30.86
N CYS A 520 -25.72 14.43 -31.93
CA CYS A 520 -26.30 13.53 -32.91
C CYS A 520 -25.65 13.73 -34.29
N LEU A 521 -25.06 12.66 -34.83
CA LEU A 521 -24.48 12.67 -36.18
C LEU A 521 -25.40 11.92 -37.15
N LEU A 522 -25.95 12.63 -38.12
CA LEU A 522 -26.69 12.04 -39.23
C LEU A 522 -25.69 11.64 -40.31
N GLU A 523 -25.67 10.36 -40.71
CA GLU A 523 -24.70 9.81 -41.69
C GLU A 523 -23.24 9.88 -41.18
N ALA A 524 -23.02 9.42 -39.94
CA ALA A 524 -21.75 9.55 -39.22
C ALA A 524 -20.54 8.97 -39.98
N ASP A 525 -20.73 7.82 -40.66
CA ASP A 525 -19.71 7.15 -41.49
C ASP A 525 -19.26 7.97 -42.70
N SER A 526 -20.16 8.80 -43.23
CA SER A 526 -19.89 9.63 -44.40
C SER A 526 -19.27 10.97 -44.02
N LEU A 527 -19.63 11.50 -42.85
CA LEU A 527 -19.14 12.76 -42.29
C LEU A 527 -17.72 12.66 -41.72
N VAL A 528 -17.43 11.59 -40.96
CA VAL A 528 -16.14 11.39 -40.28
C VAL A 528 -15.38 10.26 -40.96
N ARG A 529 -14.47 10.61 -41.88
CA ARG A 529 -13.70 9.62 -42.67
C ARG A 529 -12.30 9.33 -42.10
N SER A 530 -11.65 10.34 -41.51
CA SER A 530 -10.31 10.27 -40.92
C SER A 530 -10.16 11.21 -39.71
N GLY A 531 -9.18 10.92 -38.85
CA GLY A 531 -8.84 11.74 -37.66
C GLY A 531 -8.10 13.05 -37.96
N THR A 532 -7.86 13.37 -39.23
CA THR A 532 -7.15 14.59 -39.66
C THR A 532 -8.09 15.70 -40.14
N SER A 533 -9.40 15.42 -40.24
CA SER A 533 -10.39 16.37 -40.73
C SER A 533 -10.62 17.54 -39.77
N LYS A 534 -10.83 18.75 -40.30
CA LYS A 534 -11.20 19.95 -39.52
C LYS A 534 -12.51 19.75 -38.74
N LEU A 535 -13.48 19.06 -39.37
CA LEU A 535 -14.72 18.64 -38.73
C LEU A 535 -14.46 17.71 -37.53
N PHE A 536 -13.51 16.78 -37.64
CA PHE A 536 -13.16 15.86 -36.56
C PHE A 536 -12.57 16.60 -35.36
N LYS A 537 -11.66 17.56 -35.58
CA LYS A 537 -11.14 18.43 -34.51
C LYS A 537 -12.27 19.17 -33.80
N SER A 538 -13.15 19.82 -34.57
CA SER A 538 -14.33 20.55 -34.03
C SER A 538 -15.28 19.63 -33.24
N LEU A 539 -15.46 18.38 -33.66
CA LEU A 539 -16.30 17.40 -32.98
C LEU A 539 -15.69 16.88 -31.67
N ILE A 540 -14.36 16.76 -31.59
CA ILE A 540 -13.66 16.38 -30.35
C ILE A 540 -13.73 17.51 -29.32
N GLU A 541 -13.53 18.75 -29.75
CA GLU A 541 -13.63 19.95 -28.93
C GLU A 541 -14.98 20.14 -28.25
N CYS A 542 -16.05 19.72 -28.92
CA CYS A 542 -17.41 19.81 -28.40
C CYS A 542 -17.56 19.01 -27.09
N ARG A 543 -17.88 19.72 -26.00
CA ARG A 543 -18.27 19.11 -24.72
C ARG A 543 -19.63 18.46 -24.84
N LYS A 544 -19.68 17.15 -24.71
CA LYS A 544 -20.86 16.32 -24.90
C LYS A 544 -20.97 15.26 -23.82
N ALA A 545 -22.19 15.03 -23.32
CA ALA A 545 -22.45 13.96 -22.36
C ALA A 545 -22.75 12.62 -23.04
N LEU A 546 -23.41 12.64 -24.21
CA LEU A 546 -23.76 11.44 -24.98
C LEU A 546 -23.62 11.71 -26.48
N THR A 547 -23.00 10.79 -27.22
CA THR A 547 -22.93 10.85 -28.68
C THR A 547 -23.75 9.71 -29.29
N ILE A 548 -24.68 10.05 -30.18
CA ILE A 548 -25.49 9.10 -30.94
C ILE A 548 -25.37 9.34 -32.45
N GLY A 549 -25.48 8.29 -33.24
CA GLY A 549 -25.32 8.39 -34.69
C GLY A 549 -26.34 7.59 -35.50
N LEU A 550 -26.56 8.04 -36.73
CA LEU A 550 -27.19 7.26 -37.79
C LEU A 550 -26.12 6.90 -38.82
N PHE A 551 -26.00 5.62 -39.15
CA PHE A 551 -24.97 5.06 -40.01
C PHE A 551 -25.58 4.45 -41.27
N SER A 552 -24.98 4.71 -42.42
CA SER A 552 -25.43 4.13 -43.70
C SER A 552 -25.15 2.62 -43.79
N GLY A 553 -24.07 2.16 -43.14
CA GLY A 553 -23.65 0.76 -43.11
C GLY A 553 -22.60 0.50 -42.03
N ILE A 554 -22.12 -0.74 -41.95
CA ILE A 554 -21.12 -1.19 -40.96
C ILE A 554 -19.70 -1.30 -41.53
N ASP A 555 -19.50 -0.94 -42.81
CA ASP A 555 -18.21 -1.09 -43.51
C ASP A 555 -17.06 -0.31 -42.86
N PHE A 556 -17.39 0.77 -42.14
CA PHE A 556 -16.40 1.57 -41.42
C PHE A 556 -15.72 0.78 -40.28
N LEU A 557 -16.36 -0.27 -39.74
CA LEU A 557 -15.76 -1.11 -38.68
C LEU A 557 -14.53 -1.89 -39.20
N ASN A 558 -14.46 -2.15 -40.50
CA ASN A 558 -13.31 -2.83 -41.12
C ASN A 558 -12.17 -1.86 -41.48
N ARG A 559 -12.41 -0.55 -41.44
CA ARG A 559 -11.41 0.48 -41.76
C ARG A 559 -10.81 1.04 -40.47
N VAL A 560 -9.55 0.72 -40.18
CA VAL A 560 -8.88 1.09 -38.92
C VAL A 560 -8.96 2.60 -38.65
N SER A 561 -8.58 3.42 -39.63
CA SER A 561 -8.56 4.89 -39.49
C SER A 561 -9.94 5.52 -39.25
N THR A 562 -10.97 5.07 -39.96
CA THR A 562 -12.34 5.56 -39.79
C THR A 562 -12.96 5.08 -38.47
N ARG A 563 -12.69 3.83 -38.08
CA ARG A 563 -13.15 3.26 -36.80
C ARG A 563 -12.53 4.00 -35.62
N GLU A 564 -11.23 4.29 -35.66
CA GLU A 564 -10.54 5.04 -34.60
C GLU A 564 -11.06 6.46 -34.49
N ALA A 565 -11.21 7.17 -35.61
CA ALA A 565 -11.77 8.52 -35.63
C ALA A 565 -13.20 8.56 -35.06
N LEU A 566 -14.08 7.65 -35.48
CA LEU A 566 -15.43 7.57 -34.91
C LEU A 566 -15.41 7.19 -33.43
N SER A 567 -14.52 6.29 -33.01
CA SER A 567 -14.42 5.89 -31.60
C SER A 567 -14.03 7.08 -30.72
N GLN A 568 -13.08 7.92 -31.16
CA GLN A 568 -12.72 9.14 -30.43
C GLN A 568 -13.87 10.16 -30.35
N VAL A 569 -14.60 10.37 -31.45
CA VAL A 569 -15.78 11.28 -31.46
C VAL A 569 -16.90 10.78 -30.54
N PHE A 570 -17.09 9.46 -30.46
CA PHE A 570 -18.10 8.85 -29.59
C PHE A 570 -17.62 8.64 -28.15
N GLY A 571 -16.38 9.01 -27.82
CA GLY A 571 -15.82 8.85 -26.46
C GLY A 571 -15.54 7.39 -26.08
N ILE A 572 -15.28 6.54 -27.07
CA ILE A 572 -15.01 5.11 -26.92
C ILE A 572 -13.51 4.87 -26.80
N SER A 573 -13.09 4.21 -25.72
CA SER A 573 -11.67 3.86 -25.49
C SER A 573 -11.19 2.78 -26.46
N TRP A 574 -9.90 2.81 -26.82
CA TRP A 574 -9.31 1.85 -27.76
C TRP A 574 -9.41 0.39 -27.29
N ARG A 575 -9.37 0.13 -25.97
CA ARG A 575 -9.49 -1.21 -25.37
C ARG A 575 -10.90 -1.80 -25.45
N ASP A 576 -11.92 -0.95 -25.44
CA ASP A 576 -13.33 -1.34 -25.36
C ASP A 576 -14.08 -1.17 -26.69
N ASN A 577 -13.34 -0.81 -27.73
CA ASN A 577 -13.83 -0.43 -29.06
C ASN A 577 -14.77 -1.50 -29.65
N ASP A 578 -14.31 -2.75 -29.68
CA ASP A 578 -15.05 -3.86 -30.29
C ASP A 578 -16.35 -4.17 -29.54
N LEU A 579 -16.36 -4.05 -28.21
CA LEU A 579 -17.54 -4.30 -27.39
C LEU A 579 -18.62 -3.23 -27.59
N LEU A 580 -18.22 -1.96 -27.50
CA LEU A 580 -19.13 -0.83 -27.58
C LEU A 580 -19.77 -0.70 -28.96
N TRP A 581 -19.02 -0.92 -30.05
CA TRP A 581 -19.64 -0.92 -31.38
C TRP A 581 -20.57 -2.11 -31.61
N LYS A 582 -20.20 -3.31 -31.13
CA LYS A 582 -21.03 -4.51 -31.30
C LYS A 582 -22.41 -4.38 -30.65
N TYR A 583 -22.50 -3.70 -29.51
CA TYR A 583 -23.72 -3.61 -28.70
C TYR A 583 -24.40 -2.23 -28.71
N GLY A 584 -23.63 -1.16 -28.96
CA GLY A 584 -24.15 0.20 -29.11
C GLY A 584 -24.76 0.47 -30.48
N LEU A 585 -24.31 -0.24 -31.52
CA LEU A 585 -24.82 -0.12 -32.89
C LEU A 585 -25.89 -1.17 -33.18
N ARG A 586 -27.08 -0.72 -33.60
CA ARG A 586 -28.23 -1.60 -33.88
C ARG A 586 -28.69 -1.47 -35.32
N ASP A 587 -28.77 -2.60 -36.02
CA ASP A 587 -29.56 -2.73 -37.25
C ASP A 587 -30.97 -3.20 -36.86
N PRO A 588 -32.01 -2.35 -36.96
CA PRO A 588 -33.36 -2.67 -36.49
C PRO A 588 -34.04 -3.78 -37.31
N ALA A 589 -33.54 -4.10 -38.51
CA ALA A 589 -34.02 -5.20 -39.33
C ALA A 589 -33.45 -6.57 -38.89
N LYS A 590 -32.43 -6.59 -38.02
CA LYS A 590 -31.80 -7.81 -37.51
C LYS A 590 -32.30 -8.21 -36.12
N HIS A 591 -32.22 -9.50 -35.81
CA HIS A 591 -32.60 -10.05 -34.50
C HIS A 591 -31.81 -9.43 -33.35
N THR A 592 -32.43 -9.34 -32.17
CA THR A 592 -31.84 -8.76 -30.94
C THR A 592 -30.59 -9.54 -30.54
N PRO A 593 -29.44 -8.88 -30.30
CA PRO A 593 -28.25 -9.59 -29.83
C PRO A 593 -28.48 -10.05 -28.39
N SER A 594 -27.88 -11.18 -28.01
CA SER A 594 -27.83 -11.58 -26.60
C SER A 594 -26.97 -10.59 -25.82
N ALA A 595 -27.37 -10.26 -24.59
CA ALA A 595 -26.55 -9.44 -23.70
C ALA A 595 -25.15 -10.05 -23.53
N PRO A 596 -24.08 -9.23 -23.44
CA PRO A 596 -22.76 -9.75 -23.08
C PRO A 596 -22.85 -10.48 -21.74
N LEU A 597 -21.97 -11.45 -21.49
CA LEU A 597 -21.92 -12.13 -20.19
C LEU A 597 -21.58 -11.10 -19.11
N ALA A 598 -22.28 -11.18 -17.97
CA ALA A 598 -21.97 -10.32 -16.85
C ALA A 598 -20.58 -10.68 -16.32
N TYR A 599 -19.77 -9.66 -16.00
CA TYR A 599 -18.50 -9.86 -15.35
C TYR A 599 -18.70 -10.59 -14.01
N GLN A 600 -17.96 -11.67 -13.81
CA GLN A 600 -17.96 -12.43 -12.56
C GLN A 600 -16.71 -12.08 -11.76
N LEU A 601 -16.90 -11.68 -10.50
CA LEU A 601 -15.78 -11.50 -9.60
C LEU A 601 -15.09 -12.84 -9.37
N PRO A 602 -13.74 -12.89 -9.42
CA PRO A 602 -13.02 -14.10 -9.04
C PRO A 602 -13.33 -14.45 -7.58
N PRO A 603 -13.49 -15.74 -7.24
CA PRO A 603 -13.86 -16.17 -5.90
C PRO A 603 -12.82 -15.68 -4.87
N ARG A 604 -13.31 -15.04 -3.79
CA ARG A 604 -12.49 -14.54 -2.69
C ARG A 604 -11.81 -15.75 -2.04
N GLN A 605 -10.48 -15.85 -2.16
CA GLN A 605 -9.71 -16.79 -1.33
C GLN A 605 -9.86 -16.34 0.12
N GLN A 606 -10.75 -17.00 0.87
CA GLN A 606 -10.80 -16.82 2.31
C GLN A 606 -9.46 -17.31 2.84
N THR A 607 -8.63 -16.40 3.32
CA THR A 607 -7.43 -16.72 4.08
C THR A 607 -7.87 -17.29 5.43
N GLY A 608 -8.21 -18.57 5.43
CA GLY A 608 -8.19 -19.38 6.63
C GLY A 608 -6.78 -19.34 7.21
N ALA A 609 -6.69 -19.16 8.53
CA ALA A 609 -5.44 -19.29 9.26
C ALA A 609 -4.81 -20.65 8.94
N GLY A 610 -3.67 -20.65 8.23
CA GLY A 610 -2.88 -21.84 7.92
C GLY A 610 -2.91 -22.27 6.46
N ALA A 611 -2.22 -21.53 5.58
CA ALA A 611 -1.74 -22.07 4.30
C ALA A 611 -0.44 -21.37 3.91
N SER A 612 0.68 -21.87 4.45
CA SER A 612 2.03 -21.63 3.92
C SER A 612 2.28 -22.69 2.85
N GLY A 613 2.17 -22.32 1.58
CA GLY A 613 2.59 -23.14 0.45
C GLY A 613 2.53 -22.34 -0.86
N PRO A 614 3.54 -22.43 -1.74
CA PRO A 614 3.55 -21.69 -2.99
C PRO A 614 2.51 -22.26 -3.95
N ALA A 615 1.65 -21.40 -4.49
CA ALA A 615 0.71 -21.75 -5.54
C ALA A 615 1.47 -22.03 -6.84
N GLU A 616 1.38 -23.27 -7.33
CA GLU A 616 1.83 -23.66 -8.68
C GLU A 616 0.95 -22.99 -9.75
N VAL A 617 1.59 -22.29 -10.68
CA VAL A 617 0.96 -21.71 -11.86
C VAL A 617 0.89 -22.80 -12.95
N ILE A 618 -0.33 -23.22 -13.29
CA ILE A 618 -0.58 -24.09 -14.45
C ILE A 618 -0.64 -23.20 -15.70
N ILE A 619 0.41 -23.25 -16.52
CA ILE A 619 0.44 -22.60 -17.84
C ILE A 619 -0.35 -23.47 -18.82
N GLY A 620 -1.54 -23.00 -19.19
CA GLY A 620 -2.32 -23.56 -20.29
C GLY A 620 -1.66 -23.27 -21.63
N THR A 621 -1.20 -24.32 -22.31
CA THR A 621 -0.68 -24.27 -23.67
C THR A 621 -1.81 -24.09 -24.69
N SER A 622 -1.71 -23.08 -25.55
CA SER A 622 -2.41 -23.07 -26.84
C SER A 622 -1.48 -22.58 -27.97
N THR A 623 -1.14 -23.53 -28.85
CA THR A 623 -0.64 -23.39 -30.23
C THR A 623 -1.62 -22.58 -31.09
N GLY A 624 -1.30 -21.75 -32.10
CA GLY A 624 -0.07 -21.30 -32.75
C GLY A 624 -0.44 -20.73 -34.13
N SER A 625 0.20 -19.64 -34.59
CA SER A 625 0.44 -19.37 -36.02
C SER A 625 1.42 -18.23 -36.27
N ARG A 626 2.63 -18.62 -36.69
CA ARG A 626 3.53 -18.03 -37.71
C ARG A 626 3.69 -16.50 -37.79
N SER A 627 4.84 -16.04 -37.29
CA SER A 627 5.57 -14.85 -37.77
C SER A 627 6.99 -15.25 -38.14
N ILE A 628 7.48 -14.70 -39.25
CA ILE A 628 8.82 -14.86 -39.83
C ILE A 628 9.81 -13.96 -39.05
N PRO A 629 11.11 -14.34 -38.91
CA PRO A 629 11.98 -13.86 -37.85
C PRO A 629 12.73 -12.57 -38.23
N ILE A 630 12.75 -11.63 -37.29
CA ILE A 630 13.66 -10.47 -37.24
C ILE A 630 15.01 -10.97 -36.68
N PRO A 631 16.18 -10.56 -37.22
CA PRO A 631 17.47 -11.00 -36.70
C PRO A 631 17.68 -10.50 -35.26
N PRO A 632 18.15 -11.35 -34.34
CA PRO A 632 18.38 -10.96 -32.95
C PRO A 632 19.64 -10.10 -32.81
N ARG A 633 19.52 -8.98 -32.08
CA ARG A 633 20.67 -8.33 -31.40
C ARG A 633 21.37 -9.38 -30.53
N PRO A 634 22.69 -9.35 -30.35
CA PRO A 634 23.42 -10.37 -29.61
C PRO A 634 23.00 -10.38 -28.14
N VAL A 635 22.01 -11.22 -27.83
CA VAL A 635 21.74 -11.74 -26.51
C VAL A 635 22.92 -12.64 -26.17
N TYR A 636 23.60 -12.34 -25.06
CA TYR A 636 24.57 -13.25 -24.47
C TYR A 636 23.87 -14.58 -24.18
N VAL A 637 24.22 -15.61 -24.94
CA VAL A 637 23.71 -16.97 -24.72
C VAL A 637 24.44 -17.52 -23.50
N GLU A 638 23.72 -17.70 -22.38
CA GLU A 638 24.18 -18.53 -21.27
C GLU A 638 24.36 -19.97 -21.76
N PRO A 639 25.52 -20.62 -21.53
CA PRO A 639 25.59 -22.06 -21.57
C PRO A 639 24.86 -22.61 -20.35
N ALA A 640 23.82 -23.42 -20.58
CA ALA A 640 23.17 -24.22 -19.57
C ALA A 640 24.16 -25.23 -18.97
N ALA A 641 24.90 -24.81 -17.94
CA ALA A 641 25.58 -25.68 -17.01
C ALA A 641 24.68 -25.80 -15.77
N VAL A 642 24.42 -27.03 -15.34
CA VAL A 642 23.66 -27.34 -14.13
C VAL A 642 24.32 -26.66 -12.92
N ALA A 643 23.83 -25.47 -12.57
CA ALA A 643 24.34 -24.67 -11.46
C ALA A 643 23.78 -25.23 -10.15
N THR A 644 24.67 -25.59 -9.24
CA THR A 644 24.30 -25.90 -7.86
C THR A 644 23.95 -24.59 -7.18
N GLU A 645 22.67 -24.31 -6.95
CA GLU A 645 22.21 -23.10 -6.27
C GLU A 645 22.58 -23.16 -4.78
N GLU A 646 23.59 -22.40 -4.37
CA GLU A 646 23.88 -22.17 -2.96
C GLU A 646 23.00 -21.01 -2.48
N LYS A 647 22.17 -21.24 -1.45
CA LYS A 647 21.26 -20.24 -0.86
C LYS A 647 21.76 -19.86 0.52
N SER A 648 21.93 -18.56 0.77
CA SER A 648 22.15 -18.04 2.11
C SER A 648 21.00 -17.15 2.52
N SER A 649 20.62 -17.21 3.80
CA SER A 649 19.58 -16.35 4.36
C SER A 649 20.10 -15.54 5.53
N ILE A 650 19.76 -14.26 5.56
CA ILE A 650 20.03 -13.33 6.64
C ILE A 650 18.67 -12.87 7.17
N GLU A 651 18.43 -13.03 8.48
CA GLU A 651 17.20 -12.57 9.14
C GLU A 651 17.50 -11.36 10.01
N LEU A 652 16.80 -10.25 9.76
CA LEU A 652 16.79 -9.09 10.65
C LEU A 652 15.69 -9.31 11.70
N LYS A 653 16.10 -9.75 12.90
CA LYS A 653 15.18 -10.14 13.98
C LYS A 653 14.25 -9.02 14.44
N ASP A 654 14.71 -7.78 14.38
CA ASP A 654 13.96 -6.62 14.89
C ASP A 654 12.84 -6.16 13.94
N LEU A 655 12.92 -6.51 12.64
CA LEU A 655 11.95 -6.10 11.62
C LEU A 655 11.17 -7.28 11.00
N GLY A 656 11.53 -8.53 11.31
CA GLY A 656 10.89 -9.72 10.74
C GLY A 656 11.11 -9.91 9.24
N ILE A 657 12.10 -9.21 8.67
CA ILE A 657 12.45 -9.24 7.24
C ILE A 657 13.53 -10.30 7.02
N ARG A 658 13.31 -11.14 6.01
CA ARG A 658 14.25 -12.18 5.60
C ARG A 658 14.83 -11.86 4.22
N PHE A 659 16.16 -11.76 4.17
CA PHE A 659 16.92 -11.64 2.94
C PHE A 659 17.38 -13.02 2.51
N GLU A 660 17.02 -13.42 1.30
CA GLU A 660 17.53 -14.63 0.65
C GLU A 660 18.46 -14.21 -0.48
N ILE A 661 19.72 -14.62 -0.37
CA ILE A 661 20.74 -14.37 -1.37
C ILE A 661 20.99 -15.69 -2.08
N THR A 662 20.69 -15.73 -3.38
CA THR A 662 21.01 -16.87 -4.24
C THR A 662 22.34 -16.61 -4.93
N TYR A 663 23.24 -17.59 -4.95
CA TYR A 663 24.50 -17.50 -5.67
C TYR A 663 24.43 -18.34 -6.95
N SER A 664 24.52 -17.67 -8.10
CA SER A 664 24.72 -18.32 -9.41
C SER A 664 26.14 -18.06 -9.93
N ILE A 665 26.64 -18.99 -10.75
CA ILE A 665 27.98 -18.90 -11.35
C ILE A 665 27.81 -18.30 -12.76
N GLY A 666 28.00 -16.99 -12.88
CA GLY A 666 28.12 -16.29 -14.16
C GLY A 666 29.50 -15.66 -14.28
N HIS A 667 30.31 -16.10 -15.25
CA HIS A 667 31.63 -15.51 -15.51
C HIS A 667 31.52 -14.38 -16.54
N SER A 668 31.84 -13.16 -16.11
CA SER A 668 31.99 -11.98 -16.98
C SER A 668 33.47 -11.78 -17.31
N GLY A 669 33.89 -12.17 -18.53
CA GLY A 669 35.31 -12.11 -18.92
C GLY A 669 35.95 -10.72 -18.88
N SER A 670 35.16 -9.64 -18.97
CA SER A 670 35.64 -8.26 -18.85
C SER A 670 35.89 -7.83 -17.39
N ALA A 671 34.99 -8.22 -16.47
CA ALA A 671 35.14 -7.93 -15.04
C ALA A 671 36.34 -8.71 -14.44
N ASP A 672 36.53 -9.95 -14.87
CA ASP A 672 37.67 -10.80 -14.45
C ASP A 672 39.02 -10.16 -14.83
N LYS A 673 39.13 -9.61 -16.05
CA LYS A 673 40.33 -8.91 -16.52
C LYS A 673 40.62 -7.67 -15.67
N PHE A 674 39.62 -6.82 -15.47
CA PHE A 674 39.75 -5.61 -14.65
C PHE A 674 40.29 -5.94 -13.25
N ILE A 675 39.80 -7.00 -12.61
CA ILE A 675 40.19 -7.37 -11.25
C ILE A 675 41.60 -7.94 -11.20
N GLN A 676 42.02 -8.69 -12.22
CA GLN A 676 43.42 -9.11 -12.32
C GLN A 676 44.34 -7.90 -12.38
N ASP A 677 43.99 -6.88 -13.17
CA ASP A 677 44.80 -5.67 -13.31
C ASP A 677 44.73 -4.78 -12.06
N ALA A 678 43.57 -4.70 -11.40
CA ALA A 678 43.42 -4.05 -10.10
C ALA A 678 44.32 -4.69 -9.03
N LYS A 679 44.35 -6.04 -8.97
CA LYS A 679 45.21 -6.78 -8.03
C LYS A 679 46.71 -6.58 -8.32
N LYS A 680 47.11 -6.55 -9.59
CA LYS A 680 48.51 -6.26 -9.98
C LYS A 680 48.94 -4.85 -9.58
N THR A 681 48.03 -3.89 -9.72
CA THR A 681 48.32 -2.47 -9.51
C THR A 681 47.95 -1.97 -8.11
N VAL A 682 47.44 -2.83 -7.22
CA VAL A 682 46.91 -2.45 -5.90
C VAL A 682 47.92 -1.64 -5.05
N ASN A 683 49.20 -1.98 -5.14
CA ASN A 683 50.28 -1.31 -4.38
C ASN A 683 50.95 -0.16 -5.14
N ARG A 684 50.52 0.11 -6.37
CA ARG A 684 51.10 1.19 -7.20
C ARG A 684 50.66 2.55 -6.66
N ARG A 685 51.65 3.42 -6.40
CA ARG A 685 51.47 4.83 -6.02
C ARG A 685 51.82 5.74 -7.19
N GLY A 686 51.06 6.81 -7.38
CA GLY A 686 51.35 7.85 -8.37
C GLY A 686 52.17 8.99 -7.78
N ALA A 687 53.05 9.59 -8.59
CA ALA A 687 53.71 10.85 -8.25
C ALA A 687 52.73 12.03 -8.44
N ALA A 688 52.98 13.16 -7.78
CA ALA A 688 52.13 14.36 -7.93
C ALA A 688 52.12 14.84 -9.38
N VAL A 689 50.93 14.85 -9.98
CA VAL A 689 50.69 15.26 -11.37
C VAL A 689 49.44 16.14 -11.43
N ALA A 690 49.28 16.92 -12.50
CA ALA A 690 48.09 17.76 -12.69
C ALA A 690 46.85 16.91 -13.02
N HIS A 691 45.66 17.42 -12.66
CA HIS A 691 44.38 16.78 -13.00
C HIS A 691 44.21 16.67 -14.52
N VAL A 692 43.82 15.50 -15.00
CA VAL A 692 43.50 15.25 -16.41
C VAL A 692 42.04 14.78 -16.50
N PRO A 693 41.15 15.52 -17.20
CA PRO A 693 39.75 15.16 -17.32
C PRO A 693 39.51 13.74 -17.85
N PHE A 694 38.52 13.03 -17.30
CA PHE A 694 38.16 11.67 -17.71
C PHE A 694 36.65 11.40 -17.57
N MET A 695 36.02 11.06 -18.69
CA MET A 695 34.60 10.71 -18.78
C MET A 695 34.41 9.38 -19.50
N SER A 696 33.78 8.41 -18.84
CA SER A 696 33.43 7.11 -19.42
C SER A 696 32.26 6.48 -18.66
N TYR A 697 31.33 5.84 -19.38
CA TYR A 697 30.13 5.22 -18.81
C TYR A 697 30.43 3.94 -18.00
N TRP A 698 31.48 3.18 -18.35
CA TRP A 698 31.99 2.03 -17.58
C TRP A 698 33.52 2.09 -17.49
N PRO A 699 34.05 2.95 -16.62
CA PRO A 699 35.48 3.22 -16.60
C PRO A 699 36.26 2.01 -16.11
N THR A 700 37.33 1.68 -16.82
CA THR A 700 38.34 0.67 -16.46
C THR A 700 39.75 1.22 -16.70
N TYR A 701 40.79 0.50 -16.27
CA TYR A 701 42.17 0.89 -16.56
C TYR A 701 42.45 1.03 -18.07
N ASP A 702 41.84 0.18 -18.90
CA ASP A 702 42.03 0.17 -20.35
C ASP A 702 41.42 1.40 -21.04
N SER A 703 40.43 2.04 -20.40
CA SER A 703 39.80 3.26 -20.90
C SER A 703 40.59 4.54 -20.61
N MET A 704 41.71 4.44 -19.87
CA MET A 704 42.54 5.59 -19.49
C MET A 704 43.78 5.71 -20.36
N THR A 705 44.08 6.93 -20.79
CA THR A 705 45.40 7.28 -21.34
C THR A 705 46.50 7.19 -20.27
N SER A 706 47.76 7.15 -20.68
CA SER A 706 48.89 7.08 -19.74
C SER A 706 48.93 8.26 -18.74
N SER A 707 48.54 9.46 -19.17
CA SER A 707 48.48 10.65 -18.30
C SER A 707 47.32 10.57 -17.29
N GLN A 708 46.14 10.11 -17.73
CA GLN A 708 44.98 9.88 -16.86
C GLN A 708 45.28 8.78 -15.82
N LEU A 709 45.99 7.72 -16.22
CA LEU A 709 46.39 6.64 -15.32
C LEU A 709 47.39 7.11 -14.24
N GLN A 710 48.31 8.02 -14.59
CA GLN A 710 49.22 8.65 -13.62
C GLN A 710 48.46 9.49 -12.59
N TRP A 711 47.51 10.31 -13.06
CA TRP A 711 46.62 11.07 -12.18
C TRP A 711 45.81 10.15 -11.27
N TYR A 712 45.18 9.10 -11.82
CA TYR A 712 44.39 8.13 -11.04
C TYR A 712 45.21 7.52 -9.90
N PHE A 713 46.43 7.05 -10.16
CA PHE A 713 47.25 6.45 -9.10
C PHE A 713 47.72 7.45 -8.05
N TYR A 714 47.90 8.72 -8.41
CA TYR A 714 48.20 9.79 -7.46
C TYR A 714 46.98 10.09 -6.59
N TRP A 715 45.84 10.37 -7.24
CA TRP A 715 44.56 10.62 -6.59
C TRP A 715 44.15 9.48 -5.65
N ARG A 716 44.22 8.23 -6.11
CA ARG A 716 43.92 7.02 -5.31
C ARG A 716 44.81 6.89 -4.07
N SER A 717 46.09 7.26 -4.19
CA SER A 717 47.02 7.25 -3.05
C SER A 717 46.61 8.28 -2.00
N MET A 718 46.22 9.47 -2.43
CA MET A 718 45.72 10.53 -1.55
C MET A 718 44.42 10.13 -0.83
N VAL A 719 43.47 9.54 -1.57
CA VAL A 719 42.20 9.08 -1.01
C VAL A 719 42.40 7.99 0.04
N ARG A 720 43.31 7.03 -0.19
CA ARG A 720 43.67 6.00 0.81
C ARG A 720 44.38 6.57 2.04
N GLU A 721 45.01 7.73 1.94
CA GLU A 721 45.57 8.49 3.07
C GLU A 721 44.52 9.37 3.78
N GLY A 722 43.25 9.35 3.34
CA GLY A 722 42.16 10.15 3.90
C GLY A 722 42.11 11.59 3.39
N LYS A 723 42.82 11.90 2.29
CA LYS A 723 42.77 13.21 1.62
C LYS A 723 41.94 13.08 0.34
N TYR A 724 40.93 13.94 0.17
CA TYR A 724 39.94 13.82 -0.92
C TYR A 724 40.04 15.00 -1.92
N PRO A 725 41.07 15.03 -2.79
CA PRO A 725 41.21 16.08 -3.80
C PRO A 725 40.14 15.97 -4.90
N ASP A 726 39.79 17.10 -5.52
CA ASP A 726 38.80 17.15 -6.60
C ASP A 726 39.21 16.26 -7.79
N SER A 727 38.23 15.52 -8.32
CA SER A 727 38.43 14.57 -9.40
C SER A 727 37.09 14.26 -10.09
N ASP A 728 37.18 13.82 -11.34
CA ASP A 728 36.01 13.41 -12.12
C ASP A 728 35.37 12.13 -11.58
N LEU A 729 34.05 12.04 -11.76
CA LEU A 729 33.20 10.92 -11.33
C LEU A 729 33.71 9.55 -11.85
N SER A 730 34.21 9.50 -13.09
CA SER A 730 34.71 8.27 -13.71
C SER A 730 35.92 7.68 -12.96
N TYR A 731 36.82 8.51 -12.41
CA TYR A 731 37.92 8.02 -11.58
C TYR A 731 37.43 7.46 -10.24
N ILE A 732 36.42 8.12 -9.65
CA ILE A 732 35.80 7.68 -8.40
C ILE A 732 35.17 6.29 -8.60
N PHE A 733 34.46 6.07 -9.71
CA PHE A 733 33.88 4.77 -10.04
C PHE A 733 34.91 3.64 -10.15
N VAL A 734 36.08 3.87 -10.78
CA VAL A 734 37.14 2.84 -10.83
C VAL A 734 37.59 2.45 -9.42
N PHE A 735 37.75 3.42 -8.54
CA PHE A 735 38.12 3.13 -7.15
C PHE A 735 37.03 2.41 -6.39
N ILE A 736 35.76 2.75 -6.60
CA ILE A 736 34.63 2.02 -6.03
C ILE A 736 34.60 0.58 -6.55
N TYR A 737 34.85 0.35 -7.84
CA TYR A 737 34.96 -0.99 -8.41
C TYR A 737 36.09 -1.81 -7.79
N GLU A 738 37.22 -1.20 -7.44
CA GLU A 738 38.26 -1.87 -6.65
C GLU A 738 37.70 -2.32 -5.30
N LEU A 739 37.04 -1.43 -4.55
CA LEU A 739 36.55 -1.68 -3.19
C LEU A 739 35.44 -2.72 -3.13
N ILE A 740 34.43 -2.65 -4.00
CA ILE A 740 33.32 -3.64 -4.02
C ILE A 740 33.82 -5.05 -4.36
N ASN A 741 34.92 -5.16 -5.12
CA ASN A 741 35.60 -6.43 -5.42
C ASN A 741 36.68 -6.80 -4.39
N ASN A 742 36.70 -6.14 -3.22
CA ASN A 742 37.65 -6.37 -2.13
C ASN A 742 39.13 -6.20 -2.53
N VAL A 743 39.43 -5.29 -3.46
CA VAL A 743 40.80 -4.94 -3.87
C VAL A 743 41.27 -3.70 -3.10
N GLY A 744 42.41 -3.82 -2.40
CA GLY A 744 42.93 -2.73 -1.56
C GLY A 744 42.24 -2.61 -0.19
N VAL A 745 41.51 -3.65 0.21
CA VAL A 745 40.77 -3.76 1.48
C VAL A 745 41.46 -4.76 2.41
N LYS A 746 41.56 -4.47 3.71
CA LYS A 746 42.15 -5.38 4.72
C LYS A 746 41.16 -6.43 5.22
N ASP A 747 39.97 -5.98 5.60
CA ASP A 747 38.86 -6.77 6.09
C ASP A 747 37.53 -6.14 5.67
N THR A 748 36.40 -6.84 5.86
CA THR A 748 35.08 -6.34 5.46
C THR A 748 34.75 -4.98 6.08
N ARG A 749 35.22 -4.71 7.31
CA ARG A 749 34.96 -3.43 7.98
C ARG A 749 35.72 -2.29 7.32
N ASP A 750 36.97 -2.50 6.96
CA ASP A 750 37.81 -1.56 6.25
C ASP A 750 37.21 -1.22 4.86
N GLY A 751 36.71 -2.21 4.13
CA GLY A 751 36.08 -1.98 2.82
C GLY A 751 34.79 -1.18 2.93
N TYR A 752 33.93 -1.55 3.88
CA TYR A 752 32.68 -0.84 4.16
C TYR A 752 32.94 0.62 4.56
N GLU A 753 33.88 0.85 5.48
CA GLU A 753 34.21 2.20 5.96
C GLU A 753 34.90 3.06 4.89
N GLN A 754 35.75 2.46 4.03
CA GLN A 754 36.32 3.17 2.89
C GLN A 754 35.24 3.62 1.90
N LEU A 755 34.27 2.76 1.55
CA LEU A 755 33.14 3.13 0.69
C LEU A 755 32.31 4.26 1.32
N ARG A 756 31.97 4.14 2.61
CA ARG A 756 31.22 5.15 3.36
C ARG A 756 31.94 6.51 3.40
N ARG A 757 33.27 6.53 3.61
CA ARG A 757 34.04 7.78 3.61
C ARG A 757 34.13 8.42 2.24
N VAL A 758 34.30 7.63 1.17
CA VAL A 758 34.28 8.16 -0.21
C VAL A 758 32.96 8.84 -0.49
N TRP A 759 31.85 8.19 -0.12
CA TRP A 759 30.51 8.76 -0.27
C TRP A 759 30.37 10.08 0.49
N LEU A 760 30.60 10.09 1.81
CA LEU A 760 30.44 11.29 2.65
C LEU A 760 31.31 12.47 2.22
N ASN A 761 32.54 12.21 1.73
CA ASN A 761 33.47 13.29 1.37
C ASN A 761 33.24 13.85 -0.04
N TYR A 762 32.64 13.09 -0.96
CA TYR A 762 32.41 13.55 -2.34
C TYR A 762 30.94 13.86 -2.67
N ARG A 763 29.96 13.41 -1.88
CA ARG A 763 28.53 13.58 -2.20
C ARG A 763 28.13 15.03 -2.49
N ASP A 764 28.63 15.99 -1.71
CA ASP A 764 28.28 17.41 -1.90
C ASP A 764 28.88 17.98 -3.21
N ARG A 765 30.04 17.46 -3.62
CA ARG A 765 30.73 17.84 -4.87
C ARG A 765 30.25 17.04 -6.08
N GLN A 766 29.73 15.83 -5.86
CA GLN A 766 29.29 14.87 -6.87
C GLN A 766 27.97 14.22 -6.42
N PRO A 767 26.82 14.93 -6.51
CA PRO A 767 25.53 14.44 -6.02
C PRO A 767 25.06 13.14 -6.70
N LYS A 768 25.52 12.89 -7.94
CA LYS A 768 25.23 11.65 -8.69
C LYS A 768 25.69 10.39 -7.95
N LEU A 769 26.61 10.49 -6.98
CA LEU A 769 27.07 9.36 -6.16
C LEU A 769 25.97 8.76 -5.26
N ASP A 770 25.01 9.56 -4.79
CA ASP A 770 23.93 9.09 -3.91
C ASP A 770 23.10 7.99 -4.60
N ASN A 771 22.92 8.10 -5.93
CA ASN A 771 22.17 7.13 -6.76
C ASN A 771 22.83 5.75 -6.91
N TYR A 772 24.09 5.59 -6.49
CA TYR A 772 24.84 4.34 -6.67
C TYR A 772 25.42 3.84 -5.36
N LEU A 773 26.13 4.70 -4.62
CA LEU A 773 26.90 4.27 -3.45
C LEU A 773 26.01 3.83 -2.30
N ILE A 774 24.81 4.39 -2.14
CA ILE A 774 23.90 3.97 -1.06
C ILE A 774 23.52 2.50 -1.25
N ASP A 775 23.12 2.13 -2.46
CA ASP A 775 22.74 0.75 -2.80
C ASP A 775 23.94 -0.19 -2.75
N TRP A 776 25.10 0.23 -3.27
CA TRP A 776 26.30 -0.60 -3.29
C TRP A 776 26.92 -0.79 -1.90
N ILE A 777 26.85 0.20 -1.01
CA ILE A 777 27.28 0.05 0.39
C ILE A 777 26.34 -0.91 1.14
N PHE A 778 25.04 -0.79 0.90
CA PHE A 778 24.05 -1.72 1.46
C PHE A 778 24.28 -3.16 0.97
N ASP A 779 24.51 -3.35 -0.34
CA ASP A 779 24.87 -4.63 -0.95
C ASP A 779 26.17 -5.18 -0.37
N TYR A 780 27.18 -4.33 -0.20
CA TYR A 780 28.46 -4.70 0.39
C TYR A 780 28.31 -5.22 1.83
N ALA A 781 27.48 -4.57 2.65
CA ALA A 781 27.20 -5.01 4.00
C ALA A 781 26.50 -6.38 4.03
N LEU A 782 25.48 -6.58 3.18
CA LEU A 782 24.75 -7.84 3.09
C LEU A 782 25.62 -8.99 2.56
N ILE A 783 26.32 -8.79 1.45
CA ILE A 783 27.08 -9.83 0.74
C ILE A 783 28.31 -10.25 1.54
N ASN A 784 29.04 -9.30 2.11
CA ASN A 784 30.25 -9.58 2.88
C ASN A 784 29.96 -9.89 4.36
N LYS A 785 28.68 -10.00 4.76
CA LYS A 785 28.21 -10.32 6.11
C LYS A 785 28.81 -9.38 7.17
N TYR A 786 28.69 -8.07 6.93
CA TYR A 786 29.15 -7.06 7.88
C TYR A 786 28.42 -7.24 9.22
N PRO A 787 29.10 -7.18 10.40
CA PRO A 787 28.48 -7.51 11.68
C PRO A 787 27.42 -6.52 12.19
N ALA A 788 27.38 -5.29 11.66
CA ALA A 788 26.38 -4.30 12.04
C ALA A 788 25.09 -4.47 11.24
N ASP A 789 23.97 -3.96 11.77
CA ASP A 789 22.70 -3.98 11.07
C ASP A 789 22.80 -3.13 9.77
N PRO A 790 22.59 -3.72 8.58
CA PRO A 790 22.56 -2.99 7.32
C PRO A 790 21.55 -1.82 7.31
N MET A 791 20.53 -1.83 8.19
CA MET A 791 19.56 -0.74 8.33
C MET A 791 20.15 0.53 8.94
N GLU A 792 21.19 0.44 9.77
CA GLU A 792 21.82 1.62 10.41
C GLU A 792 22.35 2.60 9.34
N PHE A 793 22.92 2.06 8.27
CA PHE A 793 23.43 2.87 7.16
C PHE A 793 22.31 3.58 6.38
N LEU A 794 21.21 2.89 6.12
CA LEU A 794 20.06 3.49 5.45
C LEU A 794 19.44 4.60 6.30
N GLN A 795 19.36 4.41 7.62
CA GLN A 795 18.93 5.45 8.54
C GLN A 795 19.90 6.64 8.56
N GLU A 796 21.21 6.39 8.50
CA GLU A 796 22.21 7.46 8.37
C GLU A 796 22.05 8.24 7.05
N ALA A 797 21.82 7.54 5.93
CA ALA A 797 21.58 8.16 4.64
C ALA A 797 20.34 9.04 4.64
N LEU A 798 19.27 8.60 5.28
CA LEU A 798 18.04 9.39 5.42
C LEU A 798 18.24 10.66 6.28
N LYS A 799 19.13 10.64 7.28
CA LYS A 799 19.45 11.83 8.10
C LYS A 799 20.18 12.91 7.31
N VAL A 800 20.88 12.54 6.22
CA VAL A 800 21.54 13.49 5.31
C VAL A 800 20.72 13.76 4.05
N ASN A 801 19.41 13.45 4.10
CA ASN A 801 18.44 13.60 3.03
C ASN A 801 18.78 12.87 1.71
N ALA A 802 19.52 11.75 1.79
CA ALA A 802 19.91 10.96 0.64
C ALA A 802 19.01 9.73 0.49
N LEU A 803 18.40 9.54 -0.68
CA LEU A 803 17.54 8.39 -0.98
C LEU A 803 18.29 7.31 -1.77
N PRO A 804 18.11 6.03 -1.41
CA PRO A 804 18.55 4.93 -2.26
C PRO A 804 17.75 4.89 -3.58
N ARG A 805 18.37 4.36 -4.65
CA ARG A 805 17.74 4.26 -5.98
C ARG A 805 16.63 3.21 -6.00
N TYR A 806 16.79 2.13 -5.23
CA TYR A 806 15.71 1.20 -4.98
C TYR A 806 14.82 1.71 -3.86
N ASN A 807 13.53 1.40 -3.96
CA ASN A 807 12.50 1.81 -3.01
C ASN A 807 12.62 1.05 -1.68
N TYR A 808 13.73 1.21 -0.96
CA TYR A 808 13.95 0.69 0.39
C TYR A 808 13.17 1.45 1.46
N ILE A 809 12.38 2.46 1.07
CA ILE A 809 11.50 3.20 1.98
C ILE A 809 10.64 2.22 2.77
N ASP A 810 10.03 1.24 2.11
CA ASP A 810 9.18 0.23 2.75
C ASP A 810 9.94 -0.72 3.69
N LEU A 811 11.28 -0.80 3.61
CA LEU A 811 12.12 -1.54 4.56
C LEU A 811 12.38 -0.75 5.84
N VAL A 812 12.60 0.57 5.72
CA VAL A 812 12.96 1.41 6.87
C VAL A 812 11.72 1.95 7.58
N LEU A 813 10.61 2.14 6.85
CA LEU A 813 9.36 2.70 7.37
C LEU A 813 8.82 1.98 8.62
N PRO A 814 8.82 0.63 8.72
CA PRO A 814 8.36 -0.06 9.93
C PRO A 814 9.10 0.34 11.22
N GLY A 815 10.37 0.72 11.11
CA GLY A 815 11.16 1.22 12.25
C GLY A 815 10.64 2.56 12.80
N TYR A 816 10.03 3.38 11.95
CA TYR A 816 9.42 4.66 12.36
C TYR A 816 7.94 4.53 12.73
N ILE A 817 7.20 3.60 12.10
CA ILE A 817 5.77 3.37 12.36
C ILE A 817 5.52 2.88 13.79
N THR A 818 6.44 2.09 14.34
CA THR A 818 6.33 1.53 15.70
C THR A 818 6.72 2.52 16.80
N GLY A 819 7.40 3.62 16.43
CA GLY A 819 7.80 4.72 17.31
C GLY A 819 6.94 5.97 17.14
N SER A 820 7.51 7.14 17.46
CA SER A 820 6.86 8.43 17.18
C SER A 820 7.12 8.87 15.75
N LEU A 821 6.08 9.35 15.06
CA LEU A 821 6.20 9.87 13.71
C LEU A 821 6.91 11.22 13.64
N VAL A 822 7.21 11.85 14.80
CA VAL A 822 8.01 13.07 14.87
C VAL A 822 9.43 12.85 14.34
N GLU A 823 9.98 11.64 14.49
CA GLU A 823 11.31 11.29 14.01
C GLU A 823 11.32 10.90 12.52
N LEU A 824 10.16 10.89 11.85
CA LEU A 824 10.04 10.50 10.45
C LEU A 824 10.69 11.56 9.55
N PRO A 825 11.77 11.22 8.81
CA PRO A 825 12.43 12.17 7.93
C PRO A 825 11.49 12.67 6.83
N LEU A 826 11.57 13.96 6.49
CA LEU A 826 10.76 14.58 5.42
C LEU A 826 10.88 13.83 4.10
N VAL A 827 12.06 13.29 3.81
CA VAL A 827 12.34 12.54 2.59
C VAL A 827 11.53 11.24 2.50
N LEU A 828 11.24 10.60 3.64
CA LEU A 828 10.31 9.47 3.67
C LEU A 828 8.87 9.94 3.46
N ILE A 829 8.46 11.05 4.08
CA ILE A 829 7.11 11.62 3.91
C ILE A 829 6.85 11.99 2.44
N ASP A 830 7.81 12.63 1.78
CA ASP A 830 7.79 12.95 0.34
C ASP A 830 7.59 11.70 -0.52
N SER A 831 8.27 10.61 -0.17
CA SER A 831 8.23 9.36 -0.94
C SER A 831 6.92 8.58 -0.80
N ILE A 832 6.26 8.66 0.36
CA ILE A 832 4.96 8.02 0.63
C ILE A 832 3.78 8.97 0.35
N SER A 833 4.04 10.13 -0.25
CA SER A 833 3.06 11.14 -0.62
C SER A 833 2.93 11.23 -2.15
N ASN A 834 1.76 11.64 -2.63
CA ASN A 834 1.56 12.08 -4.03
C ASN A 834 1.93 13.56 -4.25
N TYR A 835 2.29 14.28 -3.19
CA TYR A 835 2.76 15.66 -3.20
C TYR A 835 4.25 15.72 -2.81
N ARG A 836 5.10 16.35 -3.65
CA ARG A 836 6.55 16.44 -3.42
C ARG A 836 6.91 17.68 -2.60
N ILE A 837 6.86 17.54 -1.28
CA ILE A 837 7.14 18.63 -0.35
C ILE A 837 8.55 19.19 -0.48
N LEU A 838 9.54 18.35 -0.79
CA LEU A 838 10.94 18.79 -0.92
C LEU A 838 11.17 19.70 -2.13
N ARG A 839 10.22 19.72 -3.07
CA ARG A 839 10.26 20.57 -4.25
C ARG A 839 9.28 21.75 -4.16
N SER A 840 8.57 21.91 -3.04
CA SER A 840 7.63 23.00 -2.89
C SER A 840 8.35 24.35 -2.82
N LYS A 841 7.73 25.41 -3.34
CA LYS A 841 8.30 26.76 -3.27
C LYS A 841 8.49 27.23 -1.84
N PHE A 842 7.54 26.91 -0.98
CA PHE A 842 7.64 27.21 0.45
C PHE A 842 8.91 26.58 1.05
N PHE A 843 9.24 25.35 0.68
CA PHE A 843 10.49 24.70 1.11
C PHE A 843 11.73 25.40 0.52
N ASN A 844 11.73 25.73 -0.78
CA ASN A 844 12.88 26.32 -1.47
C ASN A 844 13.17 27.79 -1.11
N GLU A 845 12.16 28.56 -0.67
CA GLU A 845 12.29 29.97 -0.27
C GLU A 845 12.79 30.18 1.18
N GLY A 846 13.35 29.14 1.80
CA GLY A 846 14.04 29.23 3.10
C GLY A 846 13.21 28.85 4.32
N TYR A 847 12.00 28.31 4.15
CA TYR A 847 11.17 27.80 5.26
C TYR A 847 11.44 26.32 5.60
N GLN A 848 12.56 25.75 5.13
CA GLN A 848 12.96 24.36 5.36
C GLN A 848 12.86 23.94 6.82
N SER A 849 13.40 24.75 7.73
CA SER A 849 13.38 24.49 9.18
C SER A 849 11.97 24.42 9.78
N VAL A 850 11.04 25.24 9.27
CA VAL A 850 9.64 25.25 9.71
C VAL A 850 8.92 23.99 9.19
N VAL A 851 9.17 23.61 7.95
CA VAL A 851 8.60 22.40 7.35
C VAL A 851 9.12 21.14 8.04
N GLU A 852 10.43 21.07 8.31
CA GLU A 852 11.09 19.97 9.03
C GLU A 852 10.56 19.78 10.46
N GLU A 853 10.18 20.86 11.13
CA GLU A 853 9.65 20.80 12.49
C GLU A 853 8.15 20.47 12.53
N PHE A 854 7.33 21.15 11.73
CA PHE A 854 5.87 21.11 11.89
C PHE A 854 5.19 19.98 11.11
N VAL A 855 5.75 19.53 9.97
CA VAL A 855 5.11 18.46 9.17
C VAL A 855 5.13 17.11 9.91
N PRO A 856 6.27 16.60 10.40
CA PRO A 856 6.28 15.34 11.15
C PRO A 856 5.44 15.41 12.44
N ARG A 857 5.49 16.54 13.16
CA ARG A 857 4.69 16.75 14.38
C ARG A 857 3.18 16.75 14.13
N SER A 858 2.74 17.43 13.08
CA SER A 858 1.32 17.46 12.72
C SER A 858 0.83 16.06 12.33
N LEU A 859 1.63 15.30 11.58
CA LEU A 859 1.32 13.92 11.23
C LEU A 859 1.28 13.00 12.47
N ASP A 860 2.18 13.17 13.44
CA ASP A 860 2.15 12.44 14.71
C ASP A 860 0.88 12.73 15.52
N GLU A 861 0.43 13.98 15.58
CA GLU A 861 -0.81 14.36 16.27
C GLU A 861 -2.05 13.76 15.60
N VAL A 862 -2.12 13.82 14.28
CA VAL A 862 -3.19 13.15 13.50
C VAL A 862 -3.16 11.64 13.75
N ASN A 863 -1.98 11.03 13.76
CA ASN A 863 -1.81 9.61 14.05
C ASN A 863 -2.25 9.23 15.47
N ARG A 864 -1.97 10.08 16.46
CA ARG A 864 -2.39 9.89 17.85
C ARG A 864 -3.91 9.96 17.98
N HIS A 865 -4.52 10.99 17.39
CA HIS A 865 -5.97 11.13 17.37
C HIS A 865 -6.67 9.93 16.70
N MET A 866 -6.13 9.46 15.57
CA MET A 866 -6.64 8.25 14.90
C MET A 866 -6.50 7.01 15.79
N THR A 867 -5.38 6.87 16.48
CA THR A 867 -5.14 5.77 17.41
C THR A 867 -6.16 5.78 18.56
N GLU A 868 -6.45 6.96 19.13
CA GLU A 868 -7.45 7.13 20.19
C GLU A 868 -8.88 6.84 19.71
N LYS A 869 -9.26 7.33 18.52
CA LYS A 869 -10.62 7.22 17.99
C LYS A 869 -10.93 5.86 17.37
N PHE A 870 -9.95 5.22 16.71
CA PHE A 870 -10.13 4.00 15.89
C PHE A 870 -9.35 2.78 16.41
N GLY A 871 -8.41 2.96 17.34
CA GLY A 871 -7.58 1.89 17.91
C GLY A 871 -6.33 1.54 17.10
N ALA A 872 -6.13 2.20 15.95
CA ALA A 872 -4.96 2.06 15.10
C ALA A 872 -4.60 3.43 14.50
N GLY A 873 -3.30 3.69 14.37
CA GLY A 873 -2.79 4.89 13.71
C GLY A 873 -2.92 4.84 12.18
N ILE A 874 -2.44 5.87 11.48
CA ILE A 874 -2.53 6.05 10.03
C ILE A 874 -2.05 4.77 9.30
N PHE A 875 -0.82 4.32 9.58
CA PHE A 875 -0.22 3.16 8.91
C PHE A 875 -0.85 1.81 9.30
N GLY A 876 -1.60 1.77 10.40
CA GLY A 876 -2.40 0.61 10.80
C GLY A 876 -3.74 0.56 10.07
N LEU A 877 -4.40 1.71 9.91
CA LEU A 877 -5.67 1.85 9.19
C LEU A 877 -5.51 1.65 7.68
N PHE A 878 -4.43 2.18 7.11
CA PHE A 878 -4.13 2.07 5.68
C PHE A 878 -3.11 0.96 5.37
N LYS A 879 -3.07 -0.11 6.16
CA LYS A 879 -2.10 -1.21 5.96
C LYS A 879 -2.45 -2.02 4.70
N PRO A 880 -1.57 -2.08 3.68
CA PRO A 880 -1.77 -2.94 2.53
C PRO A 880 -1.88 -4.42 2.93
N LYS A 881 -2.81 -5.15 2.31
CA LYS A 881 -2.97 -6.61 2.51
C LYS A 881 -2.00 -7.45 1.67
N SER A 882 -1.34 -6.84 0.68
CA SER A 882 -0.38 -7.50 -0.21
C SER A 882 1.04 -7.35 0.31
N TYR A 883 1.74 -8.46 0.49
CA TYR A 883 3.19 -8.49 0.62
C TYR A 883 3.78 -8.67 -0.78
N MET A 884 4.71 -7.79 -1.17
CA MET A 884 5.43 -7.95 -2.43
C MET A 884 6.84 -8.45 -2.14
N PRO A 885 7.24 -9.65 -2.65
CA PRO A 885 8.64 -10.02 -2.65
C PRO A 885 9.38 -9.10 -3.62
N VAL A 886 10.40 -8.40 -3.13
CA VAL A 886 11.26 -7.56 -3.98
C VAL A 886 12.49 -8.40 -4.33
N GLU A 887 12.63 -8.71 -5.62
CA GLU A 887 13.80 -9.41 -6.16
C GLU A 887 14.65 -8.43 -6.99
N ARG A 888 15.94 -8.34 -6.69
CA ARG A 888 16.88 -7.48 -7.42
C ARG A 888 18.26 -8.10 -7.58
N TYR A 889 19.03 -7.55 -8.51
CA TYR A 889 20.43 -7.91 -8.68
C TYR A 889 21.32 -6.99 -7.82
N PRO A 890 22.25 -7.55 -7.04
CA PRO A 890 23.25 -6.78 -6.30
C PRO A 890 24.22 -6.06 -7.25
N TYR A 891 24.74 -4.92 -6.79
CA TYR A 891 25.71 -4.09 -7.53
C TYR A 891 25.25 -3.73 -8.95
N GLN A 892 23.94 -3.53 -9.16
CA GLN A 892 23.42 -3.17 -10.48
C GLN A 892 24.16 -1.93 -11.02
N SER A 893 24.56 -2.01 -12.28
CA SER A 893 25.37 -0.99 -12.97
C SER A 893 26.82 -0.85 -12.49
N ALA A 894 27.35 -1.76 -11.65
CA ALA A 894 28.77 -1.78 -11.26
C ALA A 894 29.56 -2.91 -11.95
N LEU A 895 30.88 -2.74 -12.05
CA LEU A 895 31.77 -3.79 -12.55
C LEU A 895 32.17 -4.74 -11.42
N TYR A 896 31.53 -5.92 -11.36
CA TYR A 896 31.73 -6.92 -10.31
C TYR A 896 31.84 -8.33 -10.89
N SER A 897 32.76 -9.16 -10.36
CA SER A 897 33.03 -10.53 -10.89
C SER A 897 32.66 -11.67 -9.93
N GLY A 898 32.20 -11.37 -8.72
CA GLY A 898 31.87 -12.41 -7.75
C GLY A 898 30.64 -13.21 -8.17
N ARG A 899 30.50 -14.42 -7.60
CA ARG A 899 29.30 -15.27 -7.75
C ARG A 899 28.11 -14.53 -7.15
N LEU A 900 27.17 -14.04 -7.94
CA LEU A 900 25.95 -13.41 -7.44
C LEU A 900 24.77 -13.81 -8.32
N GLY A 901 23.72 -14.31 -7.68
CA GLY A 901 22.36 -14.36 -8.23
C GLY A 901 21.56 -13.16 -7.73
N THR A 902 20.31 -13.38 -7.35
CA THR A 902 19.39 -12.33 -6.90
C THR A 902 19.32 -12.20 -5.37
N ILE A 903 19.07 -10.98 -4.89
CA ILE A 903 18.66 -10.69 -3.51
C ILE A 903 17.14 -10.65 -3.51
N LYS A 904 16.51 -11.59 -2.80
CA LYS A 904 15.08 -11.62 -2.53
C LYS A 904 14.80 -11.11 -1.13
N MET A 905 13.90 -10.15 -1.04
CA MET A 905 13.42 -9.60 0.22
C MET A 905 11.97 -10.03 0.42
N ASN A 906 11.76 -10.88 1.41
CA ASN A 906 10.44 -11.43 1.70
C ASN A 906 9.76 -10.63 2.83
N ASN A 907 8.42 -10.61 2.82
CA ASN A 907 7.55 -9.95 3.82
C ASN A 907 7.58 -8.41 3.87
N ILE A 908 7.87 -7.72 2.76
CA ILE A 908 7.77 -6.25 2.71
C ILE A 908 6.31 -5.83 2.51
N VAL A 909 5.86 -4.87 3.33
CA VAL A 909 4.57 -4.19 3.17
C VAL A 909 4.78 -2.96 2.28
N SER A 910 4.15 -2.94 1.11
CA SER A 910 4.35 -1.88 0.09
C SER A 910 3.53 -0.62 0.40
N TYR A 911 3.93 0.16 1.40
CA TYR A 911 3.27 1.41 1.77
C TYR A 911 3.47 2.49 0.69
N SER A 912 4.66 2.55 0.11
CA SER A 912 5.03 3.51 -0.95
C SER A 912 4.22 3.38 -2.24
N GLN A 913 3.60 2.22 -2.51
CA GLN A 913 2.75 1.99 -3.69
C GLN A 913 1.25 2.00 -3.33
N HIS A 914 0.92 2.13 -2.05
CA HIS A 914 -0.46 2.06 -1.59
C HIS A 914 -1.19 3.39 -1.83
N ALA A 915 -1.88 3.48 -2.97
CA ALA A 915 -2.55 4.72 -3.40
C ALA A 915 -3.40 5.39 -2.30
N PRO A 916 -4.26 4.68 -1.53
CA PRO A 916 -5.07 5.32 -0.49
C PRO A 916 -4.24 6.01 0.61
N LEU A 917 -3.12 5.39 1.01
CA LEU A 917 -2.23 6.00 1.99
C LEU A 917 -1.58 7.26 1.41
N ARG A 918 -1.09 7.19 0.17
CA ARG A 918 -0.39 8.31 -0.48
C ARG A 918 -1.29 9.52 -0.69
N ASP A 919 -2.55 9.28 -1.08
CA ASP A 919 -3.55 10.33 -1.23
C ASP A 919 -3.91 10.98 0.10
N PHE A 920 -4.04 10.17 1.16
CA PHE A 920 -4.30 10.65 2.51
C PHE A 920 -3.13 11.50 3.05
N ILE A 921 -1.89 11.02 2.94
CA ILE A 921 -0.70 11.76 3.35
C ILE A 921 -0.56 13.04 2.52
N ALA A 922 -0.75 12.98 1.20
CA ALA A 922 -0.68 14.17 0.34
C ALA A 922 -1.71 15.24 0.74
N SER A 923 -2.96 14.85 0.99
CA SER A 923 -4.01 15.78 1.40
C SER A 923 -3.74 16.40 2.76
N THR A 924 -3.20 15.60 3.70
CA THR A 924 -2.82 16.06 5.04
C THR A 924 -1.64 17.02 4.98
N VAL A 925 -0.59 16.68 4.22
CA VAL A 925 0.62 17.50 4.06
C VAL A 925 0.30 18.82 3.35
N LYS A 926 -0.51 18.82 2.27
CA LYS A 926 -0.94 20.05 1.60
C LYS A 926 -1.70 20.99 2.56
N HIS A 927 -2.52 20.44 3.45
CA HIS A 927 -3.23 21.24 4.44
C HIS A 927 -2.30 21.83 5.50
N ILE A 928 -1.35 21.04 6.01
CA ILE A 928 -0.32 21.50 6.94
C ILE A 928 0.49 22.65 6.32
N GLU A 929 0.98 22.46 5.09
CA GLU A 929 1.77 23.49 4.40
C GLU A 929 0.95 24.76 4.17
N ASN A 930 -0.32 24.67 3.78
CA ASN A 930 -1.19 25.85 3.66
C ASN A 930 -1.32 26.64 4.98
N ARG A 931 -1.41 25.94 6.12
CA ARG A 931 -1.46 26.60 7.43
C ARG A 931 -0.12 27.21 7.81
N LEU A 932 1.00 26.59 7.44
CA LEU A 932 2.33 27.18 7.59
C LEU A 932 2.51 28.42 6.70
N ARG A 933 2.05 28.38 5.45
CA ARG A 933 2.06 29.51 4.52
C ARG A 933 1.25 30.68 5.08
N GLU A 934 0.06 30.43 5.61
CA GLU A 934 -0.76 31.44 6.28
C GLU A 934 -0.08 32.05 7.50
N ALA A 935 0.49 31.22 8.38
CA ALA A 935 1.18 31.69 9.59
C ALA A 935 2.41 32.56 9.28
N ASN A 936 3.07 32.32 8.13
CA ASN A 936 4.26 33.04 7.69
C ASN A 936 3.97 34.15 6.66
N ASN A 937 2.68 34.45 6.36
CA ASN A 937 2.27 35.42 5.33
C ASN A 937 2.85 35.13 3.92
N PHE A 938 3.06 33.86 3.59
CA PHE A 938 3.49 33.43 2.27
C PHE A 938 2.34 33.56 1.26
N LYS A 939 2.62 34.08 0.06
CA LYS A 939 1.62 34.22 -1.01
C LYS A 939 1.52 32.90 -1.78
N GLY A 940 0.31 32.44 -2.10
CA GLY A 940 0.10 31.14 -2.75
C GLY A 940 -0.53 30.09 -1.84
N ARG A 941 -1.69 29.55 -2.23
CA ARG A 941 -2.35 28.42 -1.54
C ARG A 941 -2.38 27.17 -2.41
N LEU A 942 -2.01 26.03 -1.83
CA LEU A 942 -2.16 24.71 -2.40
C LEU A 942 -3.65 24.34 -2.45
N ARG A 943 -4.09 23.75 -3.56
CA ARG A 943 -5.50 23.55 -3.91
C ARG A 943 -5.77 22.11 -4.39
N GLY A 944 -7.03 21.71 -4.50
CA GLY A 944 -7.42 20.41 -5.06
C GLY A 944 -7.21 19.17 -4.16
N TYR A 945 -7.45 19.30 -2.85
CA TYR A 945 -7.45 18.15 -1.92
C TYR A 945 -8.67 18.20 -0.98
N SER A 946 -9.12 17.05 -0.50
CA SER A 946 -10.21 16.91 0.48
C SER A 946 -9.70 16.15 1.70
N ILE A 947 -10.03 16.65 2.89
CA ILE A 947 -9.60 16.08 4.16
C ILE A 947 -10.74 16.20 5.17
N GLU A 948 -10.84 15.23 6.07
CA GLU A 948 -11.91 15.15 7.07
C GLU A 948 -11.94 16.41 7.97
N PRO A 949 -13.11 17.03 8.22
CA PRO A 949 -13.22 18.26 9.01
C PRO A 949 -12.63 18.17 10.42
N GLU A 950 -12.68 16.99 11.04
CA GLU A 950 -12.08 16.76 12.36
C GLU A 950 -10.54 16.85 12.30
N ILE A 951 -9.93 16.26 11.26
CA ILE A 951 -8.48 16.31 11.03
C ILE A 951 -8.03 17.74 10.70
N GLN A 952 -8.82 18.50 9.93
CA GLN A 952 -8.57 19.92 9.68
C GLN A 952 -8.48 20.70 10.99
N THR A 953 -9.47 20.51 11.87
CA THR A 953 -9.54 21.22 13.16
C THR A 953 -8.32 20.92 14.04
N ILE A 954 -7.81 19.69 14.01
CA ILE A 954 -6.61 19.29 14.78
C ILE A 954 -5.37 20.02 14.25
N ILE A 955 -5.16 20.02 12.94
CA ILE A 955 -4.03 20.70 12.29
C ILE A 955 -4.11 22.21 12.56
N ASP A 956 -5.30 22.77 12.45
CA ASP A 956 -5.56 24.20 12.67
C ASP A 956 -5.30 24.65 14.11
N ASN A 957 -5.55 23.79 15.09
CA ASN A 957 -5.27 24.06 16.50
C ASN A 957 -3.77 23.94 16.83
N LEU A 958 -3.05 23.07 16.12
CA LEU A 958 -1.64 22.80 16.36
C LEU A 958 -0.73 23.88 15.76
N ILE A 959 -1.14 24.52 14.66
CA ILE A 959 -0.42 25.60 13.99
C ILE A 959 -1.18 26.92 14.27
N PRO A 960 -0.78 27.71 15.28
CA PRO A 960 -1.46 28.96 15.62
C PRO A 960 -1.33 29.97 14.47
N SER A 961 -2.38 30.76 14.21
CA SER A 961 -2.37 31.83 13.19
C SER A 961 -1.44 33.02 13.50
N ALA A 962 -0.60 32.92 14.54
CA ALA A 962 0.36 33.96 14.90
C ALA A 962 1.76 33.54 14.42
N PRO A 963 2.51 34.42 13.73
CA PRO A 963 3.82 34.07 13.20
C PRO A 963 4.76 33.64 14.34
N PRO A 964 5.43 32.47 14.24
CA PRO A 964 6.44 32.09 15.21
C PRO A 964 7.54 33.16 15.26
N LYS A 965 8.00 33.52 16.46
CA LYS A 965 9.09 34.49 16.68
C LYS A 965 10.47 33.92 16.34
N THR A 966 10.59 33.19 15.24
CA THR A 966 11.87 32.70 14.74
C THR A 966 12.32 33.59 13.60
N VAL A 967 13.27 34.46 13.93
CA VAL A 967 14.02 35.30 12.99
C VAL A 967 14.57 34.41 11.87
N PRO A 968 14.43 34.78 10.59
CA PRO A 968 15.12 34.08 9.51
C PRO A 968 16.62 34.16 9.77
N VAL A 969 17.27 33.01 9.97
CA VAL A 969 18.73 32.93 9.95
C VAL A 969 19.16 33.31 8.54
N CYS A 970 19.92 34.40 8.43
CA CYS A 970 20.47 34.88 7.16
C CYS A 970 21.16 33.72 6.42
N PRO A 971 20.93 33.57 5.10
CA PRO A 971 21.77 32.69 4.29
C PRO A 971 23.24 33.12 4.42
N PRO A 972 24.20 32.19 4.41
CA PRO A 972 25.62 32.56 4.43
C PRO A 972 25.91 33.49 3.24
N PRO A 973 26.64 34.61 3.44
CA PRO A 973 26.89 35.57 2.37
C PRO A 973 27.61 34.88 1.22
N LYS A 974 27.00 34.92 0.02
CA LYS A 974 27.70 34.59 -1.23
C LYS A 974 28.95 35.46 -1.29
N ARG A 975 30.11 34.83 -1.40
CA ARG A 975 31.39 35.52 -1.62
C ARG A 975 31.25 36.38 -2.88
N GLU A 976 31.32 37.68 -2.69
CA GLU A 976 31.44 38.65 -3.79
C GLU A 976 32.75 38.34 -4.53
N ILE A 977 32.64 37.77 -5.73
CA ILE A 977 33.79 37.60 -6.61
C ILE A 977 34.06 38.98 -7.22
N VAL A 978 34.88 39.78 -6.55
CA VAL A 978 35.46 40.99 -7.15
C VAL A 978 36.49 40.53 -8.19
N ILE A 979 36.10 40.55 -9.45
CA ILE A 979 37.00 40.29 -10.57
C ILE A 979 37.95 41.49 -10.68
N ASP A 980 39.21 41.29 -10.32
CA ASP A 980 40.25 42.31 -10.45
C ASP A 980 40.65 42.48 -11.93
N PHE A 981 40.02 43.47 -12.59
CA PHE A 981 40.24 43.82 -14.00
C PHE A 981 41.69 44.14 -14.36
N SER A 982 42.56 44.37 -13.37
CA SER A 982 43.98 44.63 -13.59
C SER A 982 44.76 43.39 -14.08
N ARG A 983 44.36 42.18 -13.68
CA ARG A 983 45.00 40.92 -14.13
C ARG A 983 44.64 40.55 -15.57
N VAL A 984 43.40 40.83 -15.97
CA VAL A 984 42.93 40.55 -17.34
C VAL A 984 43.63 41.47 -18.35
N GLN A 985 43.81 42.76 -18.02
CA GLN A 985 44.58 43.66 -18.88
C GLN A 985 46.07 43.28 -18.98
N ASN A 986 46.69 42.79 -17.91
CA ASN A 986 48.07 42.30 -17.97
C ASN A 986 48.21 41.03 -18.83
N LEU A 987 47.24 40.12 -18.79
CA LEU A 987 47.21 38.93 -19.64
C LEU A 987 47.01 39.27 -21.12
N ILE A 988 46.15 40.25 -21.43
CA ILE A 988 45.99 40.75 -22.80
C ILE A 988 47.29 41.39 -23.30
N LYS A 989 47.94 42.22 -22.46
CA LYS A 989 49.24 42.83 -22.79
C LYS A 989 50.36 41.81 -23.02
N GLN A 990 50.35 40.72 -22.25
CA GLN A 990 51.31 39.61 -22.40
C GLN A 990 51.02 38.79 -23.66
N SER A 991 49.75 38.59 -24.00
CA SER A 991 49.36 37.89 -25.23
C SER A 991 49.72 38.70 -26.48
N ASP A 992 49.53 40.02 -26.46
CA ASP A 992 49.90 40.92 -27.57
C ASP A 992 51.43 41.02 -27.76
N GLN A 993 52.20 40.95 -26.67
CA GLN A 993 53.67 40.89 -26.74
C GLN A 993 54.17 39.58 -27.36
N VAL A 994 53.51 38.45 -27.08
CA VAL A 994 53.83 37.15 -27.68
C VAL A 994 53.48 37.13 -29.17
N LEU A 995 52.36 37.76 -29.56
CA LEU A 995 51.97 37.94 -30.96
C LEU A 995 52.97 38.80 -31.75
N GLN A 996 53.49 39.88 -31.17
CA GLN A 996 54.53 40.70 -31.82
C GLN A 996 55.87 39.96 -31.96
N MET A 997 56.27 39.14 -30.99
CA MET A 997 57.51 38.35 -31.08
C MET A 997 57.44 37.24 -32.14
N LEU A 998 56.23 36.75 -32.44
CA LEU A 998 56.01 35.71 -33.46
C LEU A 998 55.93 36.26 -34.90
N GLN A 999 55.74 37.58 -35.09
CA GLN A 999 55.56 38.20 -36.42
C GLN A 999 56.87 38.62 -37.12
N THR A 1000 58.02 38.61 -36.46
CA THR A 1000 59.27 39.18 -37.02
C THR A 1000 60.36 38.18 -37.43
N GLY A 1001 60.02 37.02 -38.01
CA GLY A 1001 61.03 36.09 -38.53
C GLY A 1001 60.57 35.19 -39.69
N GLU A 1002 60.99 35.54 -40.92
CA GLU A 1002 60.77 34.75 -42.15
C GLU A 1002 61.94 33.79 -42.51
N GLU A 1003 61.54 32.58 -42.90
CA GLU A 1003 62.01 31.64 -43.95
C GLU A 1003 63.45 31.08 -44.06
N LYS A 1004 63.56 29.73 -43.94
CA LYS A 1004 63.89 28.77 -45.04
C LYS A 1004 63.90 27.28 -44.61
N GLY A 1005 63.12 26.45 -45.31
CA GLY A 1005 63.48 25.06 -45.69
C GLY A 1005 63.03 23.85 -44.83
N SER A 1006 62.23 22.97 -45.45
CA SER A 1006 61.81 21.58 -45.09
C SER A 1006 60.56 21.38 -44.19
N GLU A 1007 59.63 20.60 -44.76
CA GLU A 1007 58.47 19.88 -44.19
C GLU A 1007 57.56 20.62 -43.19
N LYS A 1008 56.49 21.22 -43.74
CA LYS A 1008 55.41 21.87 -42.97
C LYS A 1008 54.31 20.84 -42.61
N PRO A 1009 53.88 20.76 -41.34
CA PRO A 1009 52.78 19.91 -40.91
C PRO A 1009 51.43 20.51 -41.38
N ALA A 1010 50.53 19.63 -41.79
CA ALA A 1010 49.18 19.98 -42.22
C ALA A 1010 48.40 20.64 -41.08
N GLU A 1011 48.02 21.90 -41.29
CA GLU A 1011 46.95 22.58 -40.57
C GLU A 1011 45.63 21.88 -40.92
N HIS A 1012 45.19 21.00 -40.02
CA HIS A 1012 43.84 20.47 -40.08
C HIS A 1012 42.86 21.51 -39.56
N LEU A 1013 41.95 21.90 -40.45
CA LEU A 1013 40.67 22.52 -40.14
C LEU A 1013 40.01 21.75 -38.99
N ILE A 1014 39.81 22.42 -37.86
CA ILE A 1014 38.84 22.01 -36.87
C ILE A 1014 37.48 22.37 -37.47
N LEU A 1015 36.91 21.41 -38.18
CA LEU A 1015 35.49 21.36 -38.46
C LEU A 1015 34.79 21.08 -37.12
N ASP A 1016 34.12 22.10 -36.61
CA ASP A 1016 33.09 21.97 -35.60
C ASP A 1016 32.05 20.94 -36.09
N LEU A 1017 32.07 19.78 -35.45
CA LEU A 1017 31.01 18.78 -35.48
C LEU A 1017 30.45 18.74 -34.05
N PRO A 1018 29.13 18.93 -33.85
CA PRO A 1018 28.53 18.95 -32.54
C PRO A 1018 28.58 17.54 -31.97
N ILE A 1019 29.31 17.36 -30.87
CA ILE A 1019 29.15 16.18 -30.03
C ILE A 1019 27.94 16.47 -29.15
N THR A 1020 26.83 15.84 -29.49
CA THR A 1020 25.59 15.75 -28.70
C THR A 1020 25.88 15.04 -27.38
N SER A 1021 26.36 15.82 -26.41
CA SER A 1021 26.21 15.53 -24.99
C SER A 1021 24.93 16.21 -24.51
N GLN A 1022 23.79 15.53 -24.63
CA GLN A 1022 22.57 16.00 -23.99
C GLN A 1022 22.72 15.87 -22.46
N HIS A 1023 22.51 17.00 -21.79
CA HIS A 1023 22.45 17.24 -20.33
C HIS A 1023 23.78 17.38 -19.57
N ASP A 1024 24.34 18.59 -19.58
CA ASP A 1024 24.49 19.43 -18.36
C ASP A 1024 25.24 20.73 -18.68
N SER A 1025 24.58 21.67 -19.37
CA SER A 1025 24.81 23.12 -19.25
C SER A 1025 23.66 23.85 -19.94
N VAL A 1026 22.51 23.93 -19.28
CA VAL A 1026 21.48 24.91 -19.66
C VAL A 1026 22.11 26.29 -19.42
N GLU A 1027 22.13 27.16 -20.44
CA GLU A 1027 22.42 28.57 -20.23
C GLU A 1027 21.45 29.10 -19.18
N LYS A 1028 21.94 29.37 -17.96
CA LYS A 1028 21.10 29.91 -16.88
C LYS A 1028 20.51 31.24 -17.34
N ILE A 1029 19.19 31.36 -17.31
CA ILE A 1029 18.53 32.61 -17.68
C ILE A 1029 18.81 33.61 -16.54
N ALA A 1030 19.57 34.65 -16.85
CA ALA A 1030 19.98 35.63 -15.85
C ALA A 1030 18.77 36.38 -15.27
N ARG A 1031 18.57 36.28 -13.95
CA ARG A 1031 17.57 37.06 -13.21
C ARG A 1031 17.82 38.56 -13.42
N PRO A 1032 16.80 39.38 -13.71
CA PRO A 1032 16.97 40.83 -13.88
C PRO A 1032 17.56 41.49 -12.63
N GLU A 1033 18.59 42.34 -12.80
CA GLU A 1033 19.24 43.05 -11.70
C GLU A 1033 18.25 43.95 -10.93
N GLY A 1034 18.12 43.76 -9.61
CA GLY A 1034 17.21 44.52 -8.74
C GLY A 1034 15.87 43.85 -8.42
N THR A 1035 15.62 42.63 -8.88
CA THR A 1035 14.41 41.85 -8.54
C THR A 1035 14.46 41.34 -7.08
N PRO A 1036 13.42 41.55 -6.24
CA PRO A 1036 13.40 41.10 -4.84
C PRO A 1036 13.61 39.60 -4.69
N ASP A 1037 14.35 39.16 -3.65
CA ASP A 1037 14.84 37.78 -3.49
C ASP A 1037 13.80 36.66 -3.59
N HIS A 1038 12.51 36.95 -3.35
CA HIS A 1038 11.37 36.02 -3.36
C HIS A 1038 10.62 35.93 -4.71
N LEU A 1039 11.08 36.58 -5.78
CA LEU A 1039 10.45 36.54 -7.12
C LEU A 1039 11.39 35.98 -8.17
N LEU A 1040 10.87 35.18 -9.12
CA LEU A 1040 11.62 34.54 -10.21
C LEU A 1040 12.69 33.56 -9.73
N THR A 1041 12.35 32.72 -8.75
CA THR A 1041 13.29 31.78 -8.12
C THR A 1041 13.47 30.50 -8.95
N ASP A 1042 12.42 30.06 -9.65
CA ASP A 1042 12.42 28.81 -10.42
C ASP A 1042 12.49 29.05 -11.94
N LEU A 1043 13.05 30.20 -12.35
CA LEU A 1043 13.03 30.66 -13.73
C LEU A 1043 13.60 29.61 -14.71
N ASP A 1044 14.67 28.92 -14.33
CA ASP A 1044 15.29 27.87 -15.15
C ASP A 1044 14.42 26.61 -15.23
N SER A 1045 13.79 26.20 -14.12
CA SER A 1045 12.94 24.98 -14.07
C SER A 1045 11.59 25.18 -14.75
N VAL A 1046 10.98 26.36 -14.61
CA VAL A 1046 9.76 26.74 -15.33
C VAL A 1046 10.06 26.92 -16.82
N HIS A 1047 11.24 27.43 -17.18
CA HIS A 1047 11.70 27.45 -18.56
C HIS A 1047 11.88 26.04 -19.11
N GLU A 1048 12.47 25.12 -18.35
CA GLU A 1048 12.60 23.72 -18.76
C GLU A 1048 11.23 23.07 -19.02
N VAL A 1049 10.24 23.28 -18.14
CA VAL A 1049 8.85 22.85 -18.40
C VAL A 1049 8.34 23.48 -19.70
N LEU A 1050 8.44 24.80 -19.87
CA LEU A 1050 7.98 25.51 -21.07
C LEU A 1050 8.71 25.08 -22.35
N THR A 1051 9.96 24.60 -22.29
CA THR A 1051 10.68 24.11 -23.48
C THR A 1051 10.18 22.74 -23.92
N ARG A 1052 9.83 21.86 -22.98
CA ARG A 1052 9.33 20.49 -23.26
C ARG A 1052 7.84 20.41 -23.59
N LEU A 1053 7.08 21.46 -23.30
CA LEU A 1053 5.68 21.57 -23.72
C LEU A 1053 5.57 21.81 -25.24
N ASP A 1054 4.53 21.27 -25.85
CA ASP A 1054 4.21 21.58 -27.25
C ASP A 1054 3.59 22.98 -27.42
N ASN A 1055 3.42 23.41 -28.67
CA ASN A 1055 2.91 24.77 -28.97
C ASN A 1055 1.48 24.99 -28.47
N ASP A 1056 0.66 23.94 -28.42
CA ASP A 1056 -0.71 24.01 -27.92
C ASP A 1056 -0.73 24.12 -26.39
N GLU A 1057 0.12 23.36 -25.70
CA GLU A 1057 0.31 23.39 -24.23
C GLU A 1057 0.88 24.73 -23.75
N LYS A 1058 1.84 25.30 -24.49
CA LYS A 1058 2.28 26.70 -24.25
C LYS A 1058 1.15 27.69 -24.53
N GLY A 1059 0.29 27.40 -25.51
CA GLY A 1059 -0.95 28.13 -25.78
C GLY A 1059 -1.90 28.14 -24.58
N LEU A 1060 -2.05 27.01 -23.89
CA LEU A 1060 -2.87 26.86 -22.67
C LEU A 1060 -2.38 27.75 -21.54
N ILE A 1061 -1.08 27.76 -21.28
CA ILE A 1061 -0.48 28.60 -20.24
C ILE A 1061 -0.60 30.10 -20.59
N LYS A 1062 -0.41 30.47 -21.87
CA LYS A 1062 -0.63 31.85 -22.35
C LYS A 1062 -2.10 32.29 -22.24
N ALA A 1063 -3.05 31.40 -22.50
CA ALA A 1063 -4.47 31.67 -22.33
C ALA A 1063 -4.84 31.86 -20.84
N LEU A 1064 -4.28 31.03 -19.95
CA LEU A 1064 -4.42 31.17 -18.50
C LEU A 1064 -3.84 32.51 -18.01
N MET A 1065 -2.67 32.93 -18.52
CA MET A 1065 -2.05 34.22 -18.19
C MET A 1065 -2.94 35.42 -18.56
N ARG A 1066 -3.50 35.43 -19.78
CA ARG A 1066 -4.34 36.53 -20.29
C ARG A 1066 -5.64 36.74 -19.50
N HIS A 1067 -6.11 35.70 -18.82
CA HIS A 1067 -7.33 35.72 -18.01
C HIS A 1067 -7.07 35.76 -16.50
N GLY A 1068 -5.86 36.14 -16.08
CA GLY A 1068 -5.54 36.36 -14.66
C GLY A 1068 -5.31 35.08 -13.86
N TRP A 1069 -4.82 34.02 -14.52
CA TRP A 1069 -4.41 32.72 -13.93
C TRP A 1069 -5.51 31.87 -13.29
N GLU A 1070 -6.75 32.37 -13.25
CA GLU A 1070 -7.94 31.64 -12.78
C GLU A 1070 -9.03 31.68 -13.85
N VAL A 1071 -9.28 30.56 -14.52
CA VAL A 1071 -10.14 30.55 -15.70
C VAL A 1071 -11.11 29.37 -15.66
N LYS A 1072 -12.40 29.65 -15.84
CA LYS A 1072 -13.39 28.60 -16.03
C LYS A 1072 -13.00 27.74 -17.23
N THR A 1073 -13.12 26.42 -17.11
CA THR A 1073 -12.76 25.50 -18.19
C THR A 1073 -13.52 25.87 -19.47
N SER A 1074 -14.74 26.42 -19.37
CA SER A 1074 -15.52 26.94 -20.52
C SER A 1074 -14.85 28.08 -21.31
N VAL A 1075 -14.12 28.98 -20.63
CA VAL A 1075 -13.42 30.11 -21.28
C VAL A 1075 -12.09 29.65 -21.89
N LEU A 1076 -11.42 28.65 -21.28
CA LEU A 1076 -10.22 28.04 -21.87
C LEU A 1076 -10.53 27.28 -23.16
N SER A 1077 -11.69 26.62 -23.24
CA SER A 1077 -12.17 25.99 -24.48
C SER A 1077 -12.54 26.98 -25.58
N GLU A 1078 -12.80 28.25 -25.24
CA GLU A 1078 -12.98 29.31 -26.23
C GLU A 1078 -11.64 29.86 -26.74
N ALA A 1079 -10.63 29.94 -25.87
CA ALA A 1079 -9.29 30.42 -26.22
C ALA A 1079 -8.45 29.40 -27.02
N LEU A 1080 -8.68 28.09 -26.80
CA LEU A 1080 -8.01 26.99 -27.50
C LEU A 1080 -9.04 26.00 -28.06
N PRO A 1081 -9.67 26.33 -29.19
CA PRO A 1081 -10.52 25.41 -29.93
C PRO A 1081 -9.62 24.42 -30.67
N GLY A 1082 -9.59 23.17 -30.24
CA GLY A 1082 -8.83 22.11 -30.91
C GLY A 1082 -8.62 20.87 -30.08
N THR A 1083 -8.49 21.12 -28.78
CA THR A 1083 -7.58 20.34 -27.97
C THR A 1083 -8.25 19.90 -26.68
N LEU A 1084 -7.90 18.67 -26.26
CA LEU A 1084 -8.40 18.09 -25.02
C LEU A 1084 -7.69 18.78 -23.86
N ILE A 1085 -8.27 19.89 -23.38
CA ILE A 1085 -7.71 20.68 -22.27
C ILE A 1085 -7.44 19.81 -21.04
N GLU A 1086 -8.27 18.80 -20.77
CA GLU A 1086 -8.01 17.85 -19.66
C GLU A 1086 -6.74 17.03 -19.89
N PHE A 1087 -6.52 16.50 -21.10
CA PHE A 1087 -5.30 15.76 -21.44
C PHE A 1087 -4.06 16.66 -21.43
N MET A 1088 -4.18 17.90 -21.91
CA MET A 1088 -3.10 18.88 -21.87
C MET A 1088 -2.79 19.30 -20.44
N VAL A 1089 -3.81 19.50 -19.59
CA VAL A 1089 -3.62 19.77 -18.16
C VAL A 1089 -2.95 18.58 -17.49
N ASP A 1090 -3.36 17.34 -17.80
CA ASP A 1090 -2.74 16.13 -17.26
C ASP A 1090 -1.28 15.99 -17.72
N ARG A 1091 -0.97 16.32 -18.97
CA ARG A 1091 0.39 16.26 -19.52
C ARG A 1091 1.28 17.39 -18.98
N VAL A 1092 0.77 18.62 -18.93
CA VAL A 1092 1.42 19.77 -18.28
C VAL A 1092 1.68 19.47 -16.81
N ASN A 1093 0.71 18.92 -16.10
CA ASN A 1093 0.87 18.54 -14.70
C ASN A 1093 1.80 17.35 -14.53
N SER A 1094 1.81 16.38 -15.44
CA SER A 1094 2.75 15.25 -15.39
C SER A 1094 4.19 15.74 -15.55
N LEU A 1095 4.44 16.62 -16.52
CA LEU A 1095 5.74 17.27 -16.74
C LEU A 1095 6.11 18.20 -15.58
N SER A 1096 5.14 18.94 -15.05
CA SER A 1096 5.34 19.80 -13.86
C SER A 1096 5.65 18.99 -12.62
N LEU A 1097 4.97 17.86 -12.38
CA LEU A 1097 5.28 16.96 -11.27
C LEU A 1097 6.67 16.32 -11.44
N GLU A 1098 7.08 16.03 -12.68
CA GLU A 1098 8.40 15.48 -12.99
C GLU A 1098 9.53 16.50 -12.78
N ILE A 1099 9.33 17.75 -13.21
CA ILE A 1099 10.37 18.79 -13.22
C ILE A 1099 10.27 19.68 -11.97
N LEU A 1100 9.10 20.28 -11.73
CA LEU A 1100 8.84 21.21 -10.61
C LEU A 1100 8.41 20.51 -9.32
N GLY A 1101 7.93 19.25 -9.38
CA GLY A 1101 7.45 18.51 -8.21
C GLY A 1101 6.05 18.88 -7.71
N ASP A 1102 5.41 19.89 -8.29
CA ASP A 1102 4.05 20.30 -7.95
C ASP A 1102 3.16 20.38 -9.20
N LEU A 1103 1.84 20.43 -9.00
CA LEU A 1103 0.87 20.62 -10.06
C LEU A 1103 0.91 22.09 -10.53
N LEU A 1104 1.17 22.32 -11.81
CA LEU A 1104 1.14 23.67 -12.38
C LEU A 1104 -0.28 24.19 -12.53
N ILE A 1105 -1.24 23.32 -12.84
CA ILE A 1105 -2.64 23.68 -13.11
C ILE A 1105 -3.56 22.80 -12.25
N VAL A 1106 -4.27 23.41 -11.30
CA VAL A 1106 -5.23 22.74 -10.43
C VAL A 1106 -6.66 22.95 -10.94
N ALA A 1107 -7.48 21.90 -10.90
CA ALA A 1107 -8.88 21.97 -11.28
C ALA A 1107 -9.79 21.99 -10.04
N GLU A 1108 -10.49 23.10 -9.80
CA GLU A 1108 -11.48 23.23 -8.73
C GLU A 1108 -12.82 23.69 -9.31
N ASN A 1109 -13.90 22.93 -9.11
CA ASN A 1109 -15.27 23.33 -9.49
C ASN A 1109 -15.42 23.87 -10.94
N GLN A 1110 -14.81 23.20 -11.93
CA GLN A 1110 -14.78 23.63 -13.35
C GLN A 1110 -14.01 24.94 -13.61
N ILE A 1111 -13.11 25.32 -12.69
CA ILE A 1111 -12.15 26.41 -12.82
C ILE A 1111 -10.77 25.79 -12.82
N LYS A 1112 -9.96 26.12 -13.82
CA LYS A 1112 -8.54 25.77 -13.89
C LYS A 1112 -7.76 26.95 -13.34
N VAL A 1113 -6.95 26.69 -12.33
CA VAL A 1113 -6.17 27.68 -11.60
C VAL A 1113 -4.71 27.31 -11.74
N VAL A 1114 -3.89 28.22 -12.25
CA VAL A 1114 -2.44 28.03 -12.24
C VAL A 1114 -1.93 28.22 -10.82
N ALA A 1115 -1.08 27.31 -10.36
CA ALA A 1115 -0.44 27.38 -9.06
C ALA A 1115 0.22 28.76 -8.89
N GLU A 1116 -0.20 29.48 -7.83
CA GLU A 1116 0.21 30.86 -7.55
C GLU A 1116 1.72 31.02 -7.48
N ASP A 1117 2.35 30.00 -6.92
CA ASP A 1117 3.77 29.78 -6.80
C ASP A 1117 4.51 30.09 -8.11
N PHE A 1118 4.07 29.60 -9.28
CA PHE A 1118 4.83 29.70 -10.55
C PHE A 1118 4.39 30.83 -11.49
N ARG A 1119 3.50 31.71 -11.04
CA ARG A 1119 2.86 32.71 -11.93
C ARG A 1119 3.84 33.80 -12.37
N ASP A 1120 4.74 34.22 -11.50
CA ASP A 1120 5.72 35.27 -11.78
C ASP A 1120 6.82 34.80 -12.73
N GLU A 1121 7.32 33.56 -12.60
CA GLU A 1121 8.24 33.00 -13.60
C GLU A 1121 7.57 32.83 -14.97
N LEU A 1122 6.34 32.32 -14.99
CA LEU A 1122 5.58 32.18 -16.22
C LEU A 1122 5.30 33.54 -16.86
N GLU A 1123 4.93 34.55 -16.08
CA GLU A 1123 4.70 35.91 -16.56
C GLU A 1123 5.99 36.51 -17.14
N HIS A 1124 7.13 36.38 -16.45
CA HIS A 1124 8.41 36.87 -16.93
C HIS A 1124 8.88 36.17 -18.22
N LEU A 1125 8.81 34.83 -18.27
CA LEU A 1125 9.26 34.06 -19.44
C LEU A 1125 8.35 34.24 -20.65
N LEU A 1126 7.05 34.46 -20.45
CA LEU A 1126 6.09 34.68 -21.54
C LEU A 1126 6.07 36.13 -22.03
N LEU A 1127 6.41 37.12 -21.17
CA LEU A 1127 6.52 38.53 -21.55
C LEU A 1127 7.90 38.90 -22.12
N ALA A 1128 8.99 38.26 -21.70
CA ALA A 1128 10.34 38.50 -22.23
C ALA A 1128 10.45 38.17 -23.73
N ASN A 1129 9.66 37.20 -24.20
CA ASN A 1129 9.50 36.88 -25.61
C ASN A 1129 8.60 37.87 -26.40
N ALA A 1130 8.15 38.98 -25.78
CA ALA A 1130 7.12 39.86 -26.33
C ALA A 1130 7.42 41.38 -26.29
N GLY A 1131 8.68 41.83 -26.17
CA GLY A 1131 9.02 43.26 -26.36
C GLY A 1131 9.36 43.58 -27.82
N ALA A 1132 8.89 44.64 -28.51
CA ALA A 1132 8.01 45.79 -28.25
C ALA A 1132 7.77 46.55 -29.61
N PRO A 1133 7.03 47.69 -29.78
CA PRO A 1133 5.83 48.26 -29.13
C PRO A 1133 4.70 48.69 -30.12
N VAL A 1134 3.65 49.33 -29.56
CA VAL A 1134 2.35 49.78 -30.10
C VAL A 1134 2.41 50.94 -31.13
N LEU A 1135 1.63 50.89 -32.23
CA LEU A 1135 0.68 51.92 -32.74
C LEU A 1135 0.25 51.75 -34.22
N SER A 1136 -1.07 51.82 -34.44
CA SER A 1136 -1.78 52.42 -35.59
C SER A 1136 -2.19 51.56 -36.81
N SER A 1137 -3.50 51.67 -37.09
CA SER A 1137 -4.16 51.84 -38.40
C SER A 1137 -4.18 50.72 -39.46
N GLN A 1138 -5.42 50.35 -39.77
CA GLN A 1138 -5.99 50.20 -41.12
C GLN A 1138 -5.61 49.01 -42.02
N GLU A 1139 -6.69 48.25 -42.30
CA GLU A 1139 -7.19 47.87 -43.63
C GLU A 1139 -6.43 46.88 -44.51
N ALA A 1140 -7.22 45.89 -44.94
CA ALA A 1140 -6.97 44.88 -45.95
C ALA A 1140 -6.43 45.42 -47.28
N LYS A 1141 -5.51 44.67 -47.92
CA LYS A 1141 -5.77 43.88 -49.15
C LYS A 1141 -4.50 43.38 -49.85
N GLN A 1142 -4.65 42.13 -50.31
CA GLN A 1142 -4.23 41.56 -51.61
C GLN A 1142 -2.78 41.17 -51.90
N ASP A 1143 -2.70 39.89 -52.29
CA ASP A 1143 -1.95 39.28 -53.39
C ASP A 1143 -0.44 39.54 -53.49
N GLN A 1144 0.36 38.46 -53.47
CA GLN A 1144 0.83 37.82 -54.70
C GLN A 1144 1.77 36.66 -54.34
N GLY A 1145 1.49 35.48 -54.90
CA GLY A 1145 2.44 34.37 -54.87
C GLY A 1145 3.60 34.61 -55.83
N THR A 1146 4.79 34.21 -55.39
CA THR A 1146 5.87 33.70 -56.25
C THR A 1146 6.67 32.68 -55.46
N SER A 1147 7.05 31.61 -56.16
CA SER A 1147 7.79 30.43 -55.73
C SER A 1147 8.89 30.66 -54.69
N ASP A 1148 8.80 30.01 -53.52
CA ASP A 1148 9.75 29.00 -53.00
C ASP A 1148 9.32 28.57 -51.56
N ASP A 1149 8.15 27.92 -51.41
CA ASP A 1149 7.64 27.51 -50.08
C ASP A 1149 8.11 26.10 -49.73
N LEU A 1150 9.30 26.00 -49.14
CA LEU A 1150 9.63 24.91 -48.22
C LEU A 1150 9.19 25.34 -46.82
N PRO A 1151 8.47 24.49 -46.05
CA PRO A 1151 8.17 24.76 -44.64
C PRO A 1151 9.43 25.11 -43.85
N GLU A 1152 9.32 25.93 -42.80
CA GLU A 1152 10.46 26.50 -42.06
C GLU A 1152 11.44 25.41 -41.55
N GLU A 1153 10.91 24.26 -41.15
CA GLU A 1153 11.66 23.06 -40.72
C GLU A 1153 12.52 22.48 -41.87
N TRP A 1154 11.98 22.44 -43.09
CA TRP A 1154 12.71 21.97 -44.29
C TRP A 1154 13.71 23.01 -44.83
N ALA A 1155 13.45 24.30 -44.60
CA ALA A 1155 14.40 25.36 -44.91
C ALA A 1155 15.61 25.32 -43.95
N GLN A 1156 15.37 25.02 -42.67
CA GLN A 1156 16.43 24.80 -41.67
C GLN A 1156 17.23 23.54 -42.00
N PHE A 1157 16.57 22.43 -42.33
CA PHE A 1157 17.22 21.19 -42.80
C PHE A 1157 18.13 21.43 -44.00
N ARG A 1158 17.64 22.17 -45.02
CA ARG A 1158 18.43 22.57 -46.20
C ARG A 1158 19.68 23.36 -45.84
N SER A 1159 19.58 24.28 -44.88
CA SER A 1159 20.70 25.12 -44.45
C SER A 1159 21.75 24.35 -43.63
N ALA A 1160 21.34 23.27 -42.97
CA ALA A 1160 22.20 22.46 -42.12
C ALA A 1160 22.91 21.30 -42.86
N LEU A 1161 22.42 20.91 -44.05
CA LEU A 1161 23.01 19.86 -44.87
C LEU A 1161 24.40 20.24 -45.41
N LYS A 1162 25.39 19.37 -45.19
CA LYS A 1162 26.73 19.53 -45.74
C LYS A 1162 26.77 19.15 -47.21
N LYS A 1163 27.78 19.66 -47.94
CA LYS A 1163 27.91 19.49 -49.40
C LYS A 1163 27.91 18.02 -49.86
N HIS A 1164 28.57 17.11 -49.12
CA HIS A 1164 28.60 15.68 -49.43
C HIS A 1164 27.27 14.97 -49.10
N GLN A 1165 26.52 15.43 -48.10
CA GLN A 1165 25.19 14.92 -47.74
C GLN A 1165 24.13 15.35 -48.78
N HIS A 1166 24.21 16.57 -49.30
CA HIS A 1166 23.36 17.04 -50.41
C HIS A 1166 23.62 16.24 -51.71
N GLN A 1167 24.89 15.93 -51.99
CA GLN A 1167 25.28 15.08 -53.12
C GLN A 1167 24.81 13.63 -52.96
N ALA A 1168 24.83 13.09 -51.74
CA ALA A 1168 24.29 11.76 -51.43
C ALA A 1168 22.77 11.69 -51.64
N LEU A 1169 22.00 12.66 -51.14
CA LEU A 1169 20.55 12.76 -51.40
C LEU A 1169 20.23 12.89 -52.89
N ARG A 1170 21.07 13.64 -53.63
CA ARG A 1170 20.96 13.76 -55.09
C ARG A 1170 21.26 12.45 -55.82
N ALA A 1171 22.27 11.70 -55.40
CA ALA A 1171 22.61 10.40 -55.99
C ALA A 1171 21.46 9.39 -55.79
N ILE A 1172 20.89 9.34 -54.58
CA ILE A 1172 19.75 8.48 -54.23
C ILE A 1172 18.49 8.82 -55.05
N LEU A 1173 18.26 10.10 -55.35
CA LEU A 1173 17.10 10.52 -56.16
C LEU A 1173 17.24 10.29 -57.67
N THR A 1174 18.47 10.19 -58.19
CA THR A 1174 18.73 10.29 -59.65
C THR A 1174 19.27 9.00 -60.25
N MET A 1175 19.90 8.12 -59.46
CA MET A 1175 20.56 6.90 -59.93
C MET A 1175 19.75 5.65 -59.54
N GLU A 1176 19.64 4.67 -60.45
CA GLU A 1176 18.97 3.38 -60.16
C GLU A 1176 19.76 2.51 -59.17
N ASP A 1177 21.09 2.67 -59.11
CA ASP A 1177 21.95 2.06 -58.08
C ASP A 1177 22.97 3.10 -57.56
N PRO A 1178 22.69 3.76 -56.43
CA PRO A 1178 23.53 4.79 -55.85
C PRO A 1178 24.73 4.23 -55.04
N SER A 1179 24.86 2.91 -54.90
CA SER A 1179 25.79 2.28 -53.95
C SER A 1179 27.27 2.59 -54.24
N GLU A 1180 27.70 2.60 -55.51
CA GLU A 1180 29.08 2.93 -55.88
C GLU A 1180 29.41 4.41 -55.66
N GLU A 1181 28.47 5.31 -55.91
CA GLU A 1181 28.68 6.76 -55.74
C GLU A 1181 28.61 7.17 -54.27
N LEU A 1182 27.76 6.53 -53.47
CA LEU A 1182 27.73 6.70 -52.01
C LEU A 1182 29.02 6.17 -51.37
N ALA A 1183 29.57 5.05 -51.85
CA ALA A 1183 30.87 4.55 -51.43
C ALA A 1183 32.01 5.54 -51.74
N ARG A 1184 32.01 6.10 -52.95
CA ARG A 1184 32.98 7.12 -53.38
C ARG A 1184 32.89 8.40 -52.52
N LEU A 1185 31.68 8.89 -52.24
CA LEU A 1185 31.46 10.12 -51.44
C LEU A 1185 31.78 9.92 -49.95
N ALA A 1186 31.57 8.72 -49.43
CA ALA A 1186 31.91 8.35 -48.06
C ALA A 1186 33.43 8.22 -47.88
N ASP A 1187 34.14 7.60 -48.84
CA ASP A 1187 35.61 7.53 -48.89
C ASP A 1187 36.26 8.93 -48.97
N GLU A 1188 35.71 9.84 -49.79
CA GLU A 1188 36.17 11.25 -49.86
C GLU A 1188 36.02 12.01 -48.53
N SER A 1189 35.10 11.56 -47.67
CA SER A 1189 34.83 12.16 -46.36
C SER A 1189 35.39 11.34 -45.19
N ALA A 1190 36.14 10.26 -45.48
CA ALA A 1190 36.70 9.31 -44.51
C ALA A 1190 35.67 8.70 -43.54
N ILE A 1191 34.44 8.48 -44.00
CA ILE A 1191 33.33 7.87 -43.25
C ILE A 1191 32.80 6.65 -44.02
N MET A 1192 32.12 5.74 -43.34
CA MET A 1192 31.47 4.59 -43.99
C MET A 1192 30.15 5.03 -44.65
N PRO A 1193 29.73 4.43 -45.79
CA PRO A 1193 28.51 4.82 -46.51
C PRO A 1193 27.24 4.75 -45.65
N GLU A 1194 27.18 3.78 -44.75
CA GLU A 1194 26.07 3.62 -43.80
C GLU A 1194 26.02 4.80 -42.82
N PHE A 1195 27.18 5.28 -42.36
CA PHE A 1195 27.29 6.43 -41.45
C PHE A 1195 26.91 7.74 -42.14
N LEU A 1196 27.13 7.85 -43.45
CA LEU A 1196 26.70 9.00 -44.25
C LEU A 1196 25.17 9.07 -44.33
N ILE A 1197 24.50 7.93 -44.52
CA ILE A 1197 23.03 7.83 -44.52
C ILE A 1197 22.47 8.12 -43.11
N ASP A 1198 23.06 7.52 -42.08
CA ASP A 1198 22.65 7.75 -40.69
C ASP A 1198 22.80 9.22 -40.30
N SER A 1199 23.86 9.89 -40.75
CA SER A 1199 24.07 11.33 -40.49
C SER A 1199 23.03 12.25 -41.16
N ILE A 1200 22.47 11.82 -42.30
CA ILE A 1200 21.40 12.56 -43.00
C ILE A 1200 20.08 12.35 -42.27
N ASN A 1201 19.81 11.13 -41.82
CA ASN A 1201 18.62 10.78 -41.05
C ASN A 1201 18.62 11.40 -39.65
N GLU A 1202 19.76 11.46 -38.97
CA GLU A 1202 19.90 12.13 -37.67
C GLU A 1202 19.62 13.63 -37.81
N LEU A 1203 20.16 14.27 -38.86
CA LEU A 1203 19.88 15.67 -39.14
C LEU A 1203 18.41 15.91 -39.50
N ALA A 1204 17.78 14.99 -40.23
CA ALA A 1204 16.36 15.07 -40.55
C ALA A 1204 15.49 14.88 -39.30
N LEU A 1205 15.89 14.00 -38.37
CA LEU A 1205 15.20 13.81 -37.09
C LEU A 1205 15.28 15.07 -36.21
N ASP A 1206 16.42 15.75 -36.21
CA ASP A 1206 16.64 16.97 -35.41
C ASP A 1206 15.89 18.20 -35.96
N THR A 1207 15.70 18.29 -37.29
CA THR A 1207 15.05 19.47 -37.90
C THR A 1207 13.62 19.21 -38.36
N VAL A 1208 13.36 18.11 -39.05
CA VAL A 1208 12.06 17.74 -39.64
C VAL A 1208 11.27 16.85 -38.69
N GLY A 1209 11.93 16.17 -37.75
CA GLY A 1209 11.28 15.30 -36.76
C GLY A 1209 11.02 13.88 -37.26
N ASP A 1210 11.49 13.52 -38.45
CA ASP A 1210 11.32 12.19 -39.06
C ASP A 1210 12.55 11.72 -39.87
N ILE A 1211 12.62 10.41 -40.12
CA ILE A 1211 13.69 9.75 -40.89
C ILE A 1211 13.33 9.78 -42.38
N ILE A 1212 14.19 10.36 -43.22
CA ILE A 1212 13.88 10.55 -44.65
C ILE A 1212 14.42 9.44 -45.58
N ILE A 1213 15.43 8.67 -45.15
CA ILE A 1213 16.00 7.53 -45.90
C ILE A 1213 15.72 6.24 -45.13
N GLU A 1214 15.05 5.28 -45.76
CA GLU A 1214 14.58 4.05 -45.09
C GLU A 1214 15.77 3.19 -44.60
N PRO A 1215 15.90 2.92 -43.28
CA PRO A 1215 17.00 2.14 -42.73
C PRO A 1215 16.86 0.65 -43.09
N GLY A 1216 17.72 0.17 -43.99
CA GLY A 1216 17.79 -1.24 -44.41
C GLY A 1216 17.37 -1.52 -45.85
N SER A 1217 16.99 -0.49 -46.63
CA SER A 1217 16.75 -0.64 -48.06
C SER A 1217 18.07 -0.75 -48.84
N THR A 1218 18.19 -1.77 -49.71
CA THR A 1218 19.31 -1.91 -50.67
C THR A 1218 18.75 -2.04 -52.08
N PRO A 1219 18.85 -1.01 -52.94
CA PRO A 1219 19.53 0.27 -52.73
C PRO A 1219 18.79 1.21 -51.75
N PRO A 1220 19.49 2.15 -51.07
CA PRO A 1220 18.87 3.10 -50.16
C PRO A 1220 17.84 3.96 -50.89
N ALA A 1221 16.64 4.07 -50.32
CA ALA A 1221 15.49 4.77 -50.91
C ALA A 1221 14.95 5.82 -49.93
N ILE A 1222 14.41 6.90 -50.49
CA ILE A 1222 13.73 7.95 -49.72
C ILE A 1222 12.28 7.53 -49.51
N GLU A 1223 11.78 7.73 -48.29
CA GLU A 1223 10.39 7.44 -47.90
C GLU A 1223 9.38 8.13 -48.83
N GLU A 1224 8.29 7.43 -49.20
CA GLU A 1224 7.33 7.92 -50.20
C GLU A 1224 6.63 9.24 -49.77
N GLU A 1225 6.50 9.45 -48.46
CA GLU A 1225 5.84 10.63 -47.87
C GLU A 1225 6.72 11.91 -47.97
N ASP A 1226 8.05 11.75 -47.99
CA ASP A 1226 9.03 12.85 -47.99
C ASP A 1226 9.65 13.12 -49.37
N LEU A 1227 9.45 12.21 -50.32
CA LEU A 1227 10.05 12.23 -51.65
C LEU A 1227 9.74 13.50 -52.47
N GLU A 1228 8.57 14.12 -52.26
CA GLU A 1228 8.22 15.39 -52.93
C GLU A 1228 8.98 16.59 -52.35
N PHE A 1229 9.28 16.59 -51.04
CA PHE A 1229 10.00 17.64 -50.35
C PHE A 1229 11.52 17.53 -50.58
N VAL A 1230 12.07 16.32 -50.54
CA VAL A 1230 13.49 16.08 -50.86
C VAL A 1230 13.80 16.42 -52.33
N ARG A 1231 12.87 16.14 -53.27
CA ARG A 1231 13.01 16.58 -54.67
C ARG A 1231 13.08 18.09 -54.82
N LYS A 1232 12.27 18.85 -54.07
CA LYS A 1232 12.30 20.32 -54.06
C LYS A 1232 13.60 20.84 -53.42
N LEU A 1233 14.10 20.17 -52.39
CA LEU A 1233 15.34 20.52 -51.67
C LEU A 1233 16.62 20.32 -52.51
N VAL A 1234 16.61 19.35 -53.43
CA VAL A 1234 17.76 19.04 -54.31
C VAL A 1234 17.72 19.81 -55.64
N GLN A 1235 16.55 20.29 -56.08
CA GLN A 1235 16.39 21.06 -57.32
C GLN A 1235 16.64 22.57 -57.17
N ALA A 1236 16.57 23.11 -55.96
CA ALA A 1236 16.88 24.50 -55.63
C ALA A 1236 18.31 24.65 -55.12
#